data_AF-N9T8C8-F1
#
_entry.id   AF-N9T8C8-F1
#
_cell.length_a   1.000
_cell.length_b   1.000
_cell.length_c   1.000
_cell.angle_alpha   90.00
_cell.angle_beta   90.00
_cell.angle_gamma   90.00
#
_symmetry.space_group_name_H-M   'P 1'
#
loop_
_entity.id
_entity.type
_entity.pdbx_description
1 polymer ?
#
loop_
_entity_poly.entity_id
_entity_poly.type
_entity_poly.pdbx_seq_one_letter_code
_entity_poly.pdbx_strand_id
1 'polypeptide(L)'
;MKFERGIGFLALIFSMLVIGVFVAFSIYLIRLDNIIRDKFEGQRWDIPAKVFARPLEIYSSAPITQENFTQELKLLGYKNTANYDKSGSYVVQGNQMYVHTRGFDYGDSNEPEQVLELAFADGQVSEIRSTKPSSTGVARLEPLLIGGIYPQHNEDRVLIKLNKVPKTLIEALISTEDRNFYHHHGISIRGTARALVSNATGGRRQGGSTLTQQLVKNFYLSPEKTLKRKVNEALMAILIELHYSKDEILEAYLNEVNLGQNGSYSINGYGLASQFYFGLPLRELNISQQAYLVGLVQGPSLYNPWRNPESAKKRRDVVLNNMKVMGYLTEAEYQDEIARPLNVVSKPTLGPAKFPDFLDIVRRQLRTEYQESDITNQGLRIFTTLDPIAQTQVQNAFKSTVDRLAKANPARLKNLQGAVLVAHPENGELVAAVGSTQDFTGFNRALDAKRQVGSLLKPIIYLNAIESGRYTWASPIEDSAVNIPIDGDKSWTPKNYSGGEHGVVPMQQALANSYNLSTVRLANEFGLSAFSNKLKQFGVSSDIPAYPSIYLGAVNMSPMEVLSIYGNFATGGFKYPPRSIRTVVDAKGHLLERYGLNVQQTIDPAAAYIINYGLQQVMRSGTGRSAYNSLPESLNLAGKSGTTNDTRDSWFAGYSGNHVAVVWLGLDDNKVTGLTGSSGALPVWINVMKQLRQEPVNLRQTDNVQWQWIDSASGDLSAQGCDGAMYIPLLRQTVPRRATLCGQSHYEVEPTYIPNDATPTDDHNDGISNYIRESETQMDTDLSNHTPTRVISSGSYNGNSDN
;
A
#
# COMPACT_ATOMS: atom_id res chain seq x y z
N MET A 1 -37.78 75.42 43.83
CA MET A 1 -37.82 73.93 43.70
C MET A 1 -38.08 73.44 42.25
N LYS A 2 -37.49 74.03 41.20
CA LYS A 2 -37.58 73.48 39.81
C LYS A 2 -36.21 73.11 39.19
N PHE A 3 -35.10 73.52 39.80
CA PHE A 3 -33.75 73.26 39.28
C PHE A 3 -33.13 71.94 39.76
N GLU A 4 -33.55 71.40 40.92
CA GLU A 4 -33.00 70.15 41.47
C GLU A 4 -33.59 68.88 40.83
N ARG A 5 -34.77 68.94 40.20
CA ARG A 5 -35.38 67.78 39.52
C ARG A 5 -34.76 67.46 38.15
N GLY A 6 -34.10 68.42 37.51
CA GLY A 6 -33.46 68.21 36.20
C GLY A 6 -32.13 67.45 36.28
N ILE A 7 -31.36 67.66 37.35
CA ILE A 7 -30.05 67.01 37.54
C ILE A 7 -30.24 65.52 37.89
N GLY A 8 -31.24 65.19 38.73
CA GLY A 8 -31.56 63.79 39.06
C GLY A 8 -32.03 62.97 37.86
N PHE A 9 -32.78 63.58 36.95
CA PHE A 9 -33.25 62.93 35.72
C PHE A 9 -32.10 62.69 34.71
N LEU A 10 -31.20 63.67 34.55
CA LEU A 10 -29.98 63.51 33.73
C LEU A 10 -29.02 62.46 34.32
N ALA A 11 -28.85 62.42 35.65
CA ALA A 11 -28.06 61.40 36.32
C ALA A 11 -28.67 59.99 36.17
N LEU A 12 -30.00 59.87 36.19
CA LEU A 12 -30.71 58.62 35.94
C LEU A 12 -30.53 58.14 34.50
N ILE A 13 -30.65 59.03 33.50
CA ILE A 13 -30.39 58.72 32.10
C ILE A 13 -28.94 58.29 31.89
N PHE A 14 -27.98 59.02 32.47
CA PHE A 14 -26.57 58.67 32.41
C PHE A 14 -26.30 57.30 33.05
N SER A 15 -26.90 57.03 34.21
CA SER A 15 -26.79 55.73 34.89
C SER A 15 -27.39 54.60 34.04
N MET A 16 -28.57 54.80 33.44
CA MET A 16 -29.17 53.83 32.52
C MET A 16 -28.31 53.59 31.26
N LEU A 17 -27.67 54.64 30.73
CA LEU A 17 -26.72 54.52 29.61
C LEU A 17 -25.48 53.72 30.01
N VAL A 18 -24.90 53.99 31.18
CA VAL A 18 -23.74 53.25 31.70
C VAL A 18 -24.10 51.78 31.95
N ILE A 19 -25.27 51.52 32.55
CA ILE A 19 -25.78 50.15 32.75
C ILE A 19 -26.00 49.47 31.40
N GLY A 20 -26.63 50.15 30.44
CA GLY A 20 -26.86 49.62 29.10
C GLY A 20 -25.56 49.27 28.36
N VAL A 21 -24.54 50.13 28.46
CA VAL A 21 -23.20 49.87 27.91
C VAL A 21 -22.54 48.68 28.62
N PHE A 22 -22.65 48.60 29.96
CA PHE A 22 -22.09 47.50 30.73
C PHE A 22 -22.76 46.17 30.40
N VAL A 23 -24.09 46.15 30.23
CA VAL A 23 -24.85 44.96 29.79
C VAL A 23 -24.43 44.56 28.37
N ALA A 24 -24.36 45.51 27.44
CA ALA A 24 -23.93 45.23 26.07
C ALA A 24 -22.49 44.69 26.02
N PHE A 25 -21.58 45.25 26.81
CA PHE A 25 -20.21 44.76 26.95
C PHE A 25 -20.14 43.37 27.58
N SER A 26 -20.98 43.09 28.58
CA SER A 26 -21.08 41.77 29.22
C SER A 26 -21.60 40.72 28.24
N ILE A 27 -22.66 41.02 27.47
CA ILE A 27 -23.17 40.16 26.39
C ILE A 27 -22.08 39.91 25.34
N TYR A 28 -21.31 40.94 25.01
CA TYR A 28 -20.19 40.82 24.09
C TYR A 28 -19.11 39.87 24.63
N LEU A 29 -18.72 39.99 25.90
CA LEU A 29 -17.76 39.08 26.53
C LEU A 29 -18.30 37.64 26.59
N ILE A 30 -19.57 37.43 26.93
CA ILE A 30 -20.20 36.10 26.92
C ILE A 30 -20.16 35.50 25.51
N ARG A 31 -20.41 36.31 24.46
CA ARG A 31 -20.27 35.85 23.07
C ARG A 31 -18.83 35.45 22.75
N LEU A 32 -17.84 36.23 23.19
CA LEU A 32 -16.43 35.89 23.00
C LEU A 32 -16.07 34.59 23.75
N ASP A 33 -16.59 34.43 24.97
CA ASP A 33 -16.36 33.24 25.79
C ASP A 33 -16.96 31.98 25.16
N ASN A 34 -18.19 32.06 24.63
CA ASN A 34 -18.80 30.95 23.91
C ASN A 34 -17.97 30.55 22.67
N ILE A 35 -17.50 31.53 21.89
CA ILE A 35 -16.59 31.27 20.75
C ILE A 35 -15.31 30.56 21.21
N ILE A 36 -14.76 30.99 22.35
CA ILE A 36 -13.56 30.38 22.92
C ILE A 36 -13.83 28.93 23.30
N ARG A 37 -14.88 28.68 24.10
CA ARG A 37 -15.22 27.33 24.59
C ARG A 37 -15.59 26.38 23.46
N ASP A 38 -16.43 26.79 22.52
CA ASP A 38 -16.82 25.93 21.39
C ASP A 38 -15.60 25.40 20.62
N LYS A 39 -14.60 26.28 20.38
CA LYS A 39 -13.40 25.91 19.64
C LYS A 39 -12.31 25.27 20.49
N PHE A 40 -12.18 25.65 21.76
CA PHE A 40 -11.12 25.18 22.65
C PHE A 40 -11.51 23.92 23.43
N GLU A 41 -12.80 23.64 23.64
CA GLU A 41 -13.33 22.42 24.27
C GLU A 41 -13.76 21.37 23.22
N GLY A 42 -14.10 21.80 21.99
CA GLY A 42 -14.43 20.93 20.86
C GLY A 42 -13.21 20.32 20.14
N GLN A 43 -13.36 20.00 18.85
CA GLN A 43 -12.23 19.60 18.00
C GLN A 43 -11.32 20.81 17.76
N ARG A 44 -10.32 20.99 18.63
CA ARG A 44 -9.34 22.09 18.55
C ARG A 44 -8.65 22.18 17.18
N TRP A 45 -8.47 21.04 16.51
CA TRP A 45 -7.76 20.95 15.23
C TRP A 45 -8.38 19.89 14.32
N ASP A 46 -8.48 20.19 13.03
CA ASP A 46 -8.64 19.17 12.00
C ASP A 46 -7.31 18.45 11.82
N ILE A 47 -7.26 17.17 12.19
CA ILE A 47 -6.05 16.36 12.07
C ILE A 47 -6.15 15.58 10.76
N PRO A 48 -5.25 15.81 9.80
CA PRO A 48 -5.27 15.06 8.55
C PRO A 48 -4.96 13.59 8.81
N ALA A 49 -5.52 12.72 7.97
CA ALA A 49 -5.13 11.32 8.03
C ALA A 49 -3.68 11.15 7.57
N LYS A 50 -2.93 10.30 8.25
CA LYS A 50 -1.55 9.94 7.95
C LYS A 50 -1.49 8.59 7.30
N VAL A 51 -0.83 8.51 6.15
CA VAL A 51 -0.66 7.29 5.39
C VAL A 51 0.76 6.79 5.58
N PHE A 52 0.88 5.61 6.15
CA PHE A 52 2.13 4.91 6.41
C PHE A 52 2.33 3.75 5.43
N ALA A 53 3.58 3.45 5.10
CA ALA A 53 3.98 2.22 4.43
C ALA A 53 3.63 0.97 5.27
N ARG A 54 3.92 -0.22 4.74
CA ARG A 54 3.77 -1.46 5.50
C ARG A 54 4.59 -1.42 6.79
N PRO A 55 4.04 -1.88 7.93
CA PRO A 55 4.85 -2.21 9.11
C PRO A 55 5.87 -3.29 8.71
N LEU A 56 7.16 -3.00 8.87
CA LEU A 56 8.21 -3.99 8.59
C LEU A 56 8.30 -4.95 9.77
N GLU A 57 7.90 -6.20 9.53
CA GLU A 57 8.02 -7.30 10.48
C GLU A 57 9.39 -7.97 10.36
N ILE A 58 10.05 -8.16 11.49
CA ILE A 58 11.39 -8.73 11.59
C ILE A 58 11.32 -9.95 12.50
N TYR A 59 11.75 -11.08 11.97
CA TYR A 59 11.74 -12.38 12.64
C TYR A 59 12.88 -13.23 12.10
N SER A 60 13.22 -14.33 12.77
CA SER A 60 14.22 -15.27 12.25
C SER A 60 13.75 -15.86 10.93
N SER A 61 14.63 -15.96 9.93
CA SER A 61 14.36 -16.27 8.52
C SER A 61 13.56 -15.23 7.72
N ALA A 62 13.28 -14.05 8.27
CA ALA A 62 12.64 -12.99 7.51
C ALA A 62 13.47 -12.67 6.24
N PRO A 63 12.85 -12.55 5.06
CA PRO A 63 13.55 -12.43 3.77
C PRO A 63 14.10 -11.01 3.53
N ILE A 64 14.88 -10.50 4.48
CA ILE A 64 15.40 -9.14 4.54
C ILE A 64 16.92 -9.22 4.49
N THR A 65 17.53 -8.56 3.51
CA THR A 65 18.99 -8.41 3.43
C THR A 65 19.46 -7.28 4.34
N GLN A 66 20.72 -7.35 4.81
CA GLN A 66 21.33 -6.28 5.60
C GLN A 66 21.32 -4.94 4.85
N GLU A 67 21.51 -4.97 3.52
CA GLU A 67 21.46 -3.79 2.66
C GLU A 67 20.07 -3.15 2.62
N ASN A 68 19.03 -3.95 2.33
CA ASN A 68 17.65 -3.47 2.29
C ASN A 68 17.20 -2.94 3.65
N PHE A 69 17.60 -3.62 4.73
CA PHE A 69 17.30 -3.18 6.09
C PHE A 69 18.00 -1.86 6.43
N THR A 70 19.28 -1.72 6.06
CA THR A 70 20.02 -0.45 6.20
C THR A 70 19.35 0.68 5.41
N GLN A 71 18.84 0.39 4.21
CA GLN A 71 18.13 1.37 3.40
C GLN A 71 16.80 1.79 4.06
N GLU A 72 16.05 0.85 4.64
CA GLU A 72 14.82 1.15 5.39
C GLU A 72 15.13 2.08 6.58
N LEU A 73 16.16 1.75 7.37
CA LEU A 73 16.62 2.59 8.48
C LEU A 73 17.00 4.01 8.02
N LYS A 74 17.68 4.14 6.88
CA LYS A 74 18.00 5.44 6.27
C LYS A 74 16.74 6.21 5.86
N LEU A 75 15.73 5.54 5.29
CA LEU A 75 14.45 6.17 4.94
C LEU A 75 13.70 6.67 6.18
N LEU A 76 13.83 5.97 7.30
CA LEU A 76 13.30 6.34 8.62
C LEU A 76 14.19 7.35 9.38
N GLY A 77 15.29 7.81 8.77
CA GLY A 77 16.18 8.82 9.38
C GLY A 77 17.05 8.29 10.52
N TYR A 78 17.22 6.98 10.64
CA TYR A 78 18.18 6.42 11.60
C TYR A 78 19.62 6.78 11.20
N LYS A 79 20.47 7.00 12.20
CA LYS A 79 21.87 7.39 12.00
C LYS A 79 22.81 6.24 12.32
N ASN A 80 23.79 6.03 11.43
CA ASN A 80 24.92 5.15 11.72
C ASN A 80 25.88 5.88 12.66
N THR A 81 26.10 5.34 13.85
CA THR A 81 26.90 5.95 14.92
C THR A 81 27.94 4.98 15.46
N ALA A 82 28.86 5.46 16.30
CA ALA A 82 29.88 4.60 16.91
C ALA A 82 29.30 3.62 17.96
N ASN A 83 28.16 3.96 18.55
CA ASN A 83 27.43 3.16 19.53
C ASN A 83 25.91 3.27 19.29
N TYR A 84 25.12 2.46 19.98
CA TYR A 84 23.65 2.41 19.86
C TYR A 84 22.94 2.95 21.11
N ASP A 85 23.58 3.84 21.87
CA ASP A 85 23.05 4.32 23.17
C ASP A 85 21.80 5.19 23.02
N LYS A 86 21.58 5.75 21.83
CA LYS A 86 20.48 6.68 21.56
C LYS A 86 19.44 6.07 20.63
N SER A 87 18.16 6.23 20.96
CA SER A 87 17.05 5.91 20.06
C SER A 87 17.23 6.56 18.69
N GLY A 88 16.89 5.84 17.62
CA GLY A 88 17.07 6.30 16.25
C GLY A 88 18.50 6.12 15.71
N SER A 89 19.29 5.23 16.31
CA SER A 89 20.65 4.92 15.86
C SER A 89 20.84 3.44 15.56
N TYR A 90 21.84 3.14 14.73
CA TYR A 90 22.28 1.77 14.47
C TYR A 90 23.79 1.68 14.32
N VAL A 91 24.32 0.48 14.58
CA VAL A 91 25.72 0.12 14.39
C VAL A 91 25.79 -1.15 13.56
N VAL A 92 26.69 -1.18 12.59
CA VAL A 92 26.95 -2.36 11.74
C VAL A 92 28.30 -2.95 12.12
N GLN A 93 28.32 -4.26 12.45
CA GLN A 93 29.53 -5.01 12.81
C GLN A 93 29.56 -6.31 12.01
N GLY A 94 30.25 -6.32 10.87
CA GLY A 94 30.24 -7.47 9.97
C GLY A 94 28.82 -7.79 9.49
N ASN A 95 28.37 -9.03 9.72
CA ASN A 95 27.00 -9.46 9.40
C ASN A 95 25.99 -9.22 10.53
N GLN A 96 26.41 -8.57 11.63
CA GLN A 96 25.53 -8.19 12.72
C GLN A 96 25.16 -6.70 12.62
N MET A 97 23.97 -6.37 13.10
CA MET A 97 23.50 -5.00 13.24
C MET A 97 22.79 -4.82 14.58
N TYR A 98 23.12 -3.74 15.28
CA TYR A 98 22.44 -3.31 16.50
C TYR A 98 21.61 -2.08 16.18
N VAL A 99 20.31 -2.11 16.47
CA VAL A 99 19.39 -1.00 16.19
C VAL A 99 18.68 -0.59 17.47
N HIS A 100 18.80 0.67 17.85
CA HIS A 100 18.02 1.23 18.95
C HIS A 100 16.73 1.85 18.39
N THR A 101 15.64 1.09 18.46
CA THR A 101 14.35 1.45 17.86
C THR A 101 13.67 2.59 18.61
N ARG A 102 12.81 3.36 17.92
CA ARG A 102 12.08 4.48 18.55
C ARG A 102 10.87 4.06 19.38
N GLY A 103 10.41 2.83 19.20
CA GLY A 103 9.06 2.40 19.56
C GLY A 103 8.00 3.06 18.67
N PHE A 104 6.83 2.42 18.58
CA PHE A 104 5.71 2.93 17.78
C PHE A 104 4.37 2.39 18.28
N ASP A 105 3.38 3.27 18.36
CA ASP A 105 2.00 2.91 18.67
C ASP A 105 1.21 2.67 17.37
N TYR A 106 0.87 1.40 17.11
CA TYR A 106 0.01 1.00 15.98
C TYR A 106 -1.48 1.12 16.33
N GLY A 107 -1.84 1.46 17.56
CA GLY A 107 -3.20 1.52 18.08
C GLY A 107 -3.65 0.19 18.67
N ASP A 108 -3.67 -0.86 17.84
CA ASP A 108 -3.99 -2.22 18.29
C ASP A 108 -2.87 -2.86 19.14
N SER A 109 -1.64 -2.37 18.95
CA SER A 109 -0.42 -2.87 19.56
C SER A 109 0.59 -1.74 19.71
N ASN A 110 1.43 -1.82 20.74
CA ASN A 110 2.45 -0.82 21.03
C ASN A 110 3.83 -1.49 21.07
N GLU A 111 4.69 -1.10 20.15
CA GLU A 111 6.09 -1.52 20.11
C GLU A 111 6.92 -0.61 21.02
N PRO A 112 7.57 -1.15 22.06
CA PRO A 112 8.39 -0.34 22.95
C PRO A 112 9.71 0.07 22.28
N GLU A 113 10.26 1.20 22.74
CA GLU A 113 11.68 1.56 22.52
C GLU A 113 12.58 0.46 23.13
N GLN A 114 13.46 -0.08 22.31
CA GLN A 114 14.29 -1.26 22.62
C GLN A 114 15.53 -1.32 21.72
N VAL A 115 16.45 -2.23 22.03
CA VAL A 115 17.61 -2.54 21.16
C VAL A 115 17.37 -3.90 20.54
N LEU A 116 17.47 -3.95 19.20
CA LEU A 116 17.46 -5.16 18.41
C LEU A 116 18.89 -5.51 17.99
N GLU A 117 19.30 -6.75 18.23
CA GLU A 117 20.50 -7.34 17.64
C GLU A 117 20.05 -8.28 16.54
N LEU A 118 20.54 -8.05 15.32
CA LEU A 118 20.17 -8.79 14.12
C LEU A 118 21.41 -9.38 13.50
N ALA A 119 21.40 -10.66 13.17
CA ALA A 119 22.39 -11.30 12.32
C ALA A 119 21.79 -11.59 10.95
N PHE A 120 22.59 -11.41 9.91
CA PHE A 120 22.19 -11.65 8.53
C PHE A 120 23.05 -12.77 7.91
N ALA A 121 22.40 -13.65 7.17
CA ALA A 121 23.04 -14.69 6.36
C ALA A 121 22.11 -15.06 5.19
N ASP A 122 22.67 -15.47 4.05
CA ASP A 122 21.91 -16.01 2.91
C ASP A 122 20.73 -15.15 2.43
N GLY A 123 20.87 -13.82 2.50
CA GLY A 123 19.84 -12.88 2.06
C GLY A 123 18.61 -12.82 2.97
N GLN A 124 18.74 -13.22 4.24
CA GLN A 124 17.69 -13.19 5.26
C GLN A 124 18.27 -12.82 6.64
N VAL A 125 17.36 -12.56 7.58
CA VAL A 125 17.70 -12.44 9.00
C VAL A 125 17.92 -13.84 9.55
N SER A 126 19.13 -14.19 9.97
CA SER A 126 19.42 -15.50 10.56
C SER A 126 19.02 -15.55 12.04
N GLU A 127 19.30 -14.49 12.79
CA GLU A 127 19.01 -14.39 14.22
C GLU A 127 18.49 -12.99 14.56
N ILE A 128 17.58 -12.93 15.52
CA ILE A 128 17.09 -11.70 16.15
C ILE A 128 17.08 -11.87 17.66
N ARG A 129 17.66 -10.90 18.36
CA ARG A 129 17.54 -10.75 19.81
C ARG A 129 17.02 -9.36 20.13
N SER A 130 16.21 -9.28 21.18
CA SER A 130 15.57 -8.04 21.60
C SER A 130 15.73 -7.86 23.11
N THR A 131 15.94 -6.63 23.55
CA THR A 131 15.93 -6.29 24.99
C THR A 131 14.53 -6.31 25.61
N LYS A 132 13.47 -6.28 24.79
CA LYS A 132 12.05 -6.35 25.18
C LYS A 132 11.29 -7.26 24.21
N PRO A 133 11.54 -8.57 24.25
CA PRO A 133 11.01 -9.51 23.26
C PRO A 133 9.48 -9.53 23.26
N SER A 134 8.89 -9.57 22.07
CA SER A 134 7.45 -9.76 21.92
C SER A 134 7.07 -11.22 22.19
N SER A 135 5.81 -11.45 22.57
CA SER A 135 5.29 -12.81 22.80
C SER A 135 5.23 -13.66 21.53
N THR A 136 5.20 -13.03 20.35
CA THR A 136 5.15 -13.70 19.04
C THR A 136 6.53 -13.99 18.46
N GLY A 137 7.60 -13.45 19.06
CA GLY A 137 8.95 -13.49 18.48
C GLY A 137 9.14 -12.61 17.24
N VAL A 138 8.15 -11.79 16.89
CA VAL A 138 8.20 -10.83 15.78
C VAL A 138 8.40 -9.43 16.34
N ALA A 139 9.42 -8.72 15.87
CA ALA A 139 9.63 -7.30 16.15
C ALA A 139 9.15 -6.46 14.97
N ARG A 140 8.68 -5.23 15.23
CA ARG A 140 8.30 -4.29 14.18
C ARG A 140 9.04 -2.96 14.32
N LEU A 141 9.41 -2.37 13.18
CA LEU A 141 9.92 -1.00 13.12
C LEU A 141 8.81 -0.01 12.81
N GLU A 142 8.97 1.25 13.28
CA GLU A 142 8.05 2.31 12.92
C GLU A 142 7.89 2.40 11.40
N PRO A 143 6.65 2.46 10.87
CA PRO A 143 6.46 2.45 9.44
C PRO A 143 6.76 3.82 8.85
N LEU A 144 7.26 3.83 7.61
CA LEU A 144 7.57 5.07 6.91
C LEU A 144 6.30 5.88 6.63
N LEU A 145 6.26 7.15 7.05
CA LEU A 145 5.22 8.09 6.62
C LEU A 145 5.39 8.40 5.13
N ILE A 146 4.43 7.99 4.30
CA ILE A 146 4.48 8.16 2.83
C ILE A 146 3.67 9.37 2.34
N GLY A 147 2.71 9.83 3.14
CA GLY A 147 1.96 11.06 2.90
C GLY A 147 0.81 11.26 3.89
N GLY A 148 -0.01 12.28 3.64
CA GLY A 148 -1.24 12.55 4.38
C GLY A 148 -2.40 12.88 3.44
N ILE A 149 -3.63 12.68 3.91
CA ILE A 149 -4.86 13.09 3.22
C ILE A 149 -5.40 14.31 3.95
N TYR A 150 -5.25 15.47 3.32
CA TYR A 150 -5.51 16.76 3.94
C TYR A 150 -6.93 17.27 3.70
N PRO A 151 -7.54 17.97 4.68
CA PRO A 151 -8.78 18.72 4.48
C PRO A 151 -8.60 19.91 3.52
N GLN A 152 -9.72 20.47 3.06
CA GLN A 152 -9.76 21.58 2.08
C GLN A 152 -8.97 22.83 2.51
N HIS A 153 -8.67 23.01 3.80
CA HIS A 153 -7.94 24.17 4.34
C HIS A 153 -6.40 24.02 4.31
N ASN A 154 -5.83 22.90 3.82
CA ASN A 154 -4.38 22.71 3.59
C ASN A 154 -3.47 23.02 4.81
N GLU A 155 -3.93 22.73 6.02
CA GLU A 155 -3.12 22.81 7.25
C GLU A 155 -2.66 21.40 7.66
N ASP A 156 -1.38 21.24 8.00
CA ASP A 156 -0.81 19.98 8.49
C ASP A 156 -0.31 20.15 9.93
N ARG A 157 -0.43 19.10 10.75
CA ARG A 157 -0.11 19.10 12.19
C ARG A 157 0.39 17.73 12.68
N VAL A 158 1.41 17.76 13.53
CA VAL A 158 1.82 16.63 14.37
C VAL A 158 1.61 17.05 15.82
N LEU A 159 0.53 16.56 16.44
CA LEU A 159 0.19 16.92 17.81
C LEU A 159 1.22 16.37 18.79
N ILE A 160 1.68 17.23 19.69
CA ILE A 160 2.59 16.92 20.78
C ILE A 160 1.93 17.25 22.11
N LYS A 161 2.07 16.34 23.08
CA LYS A 161 1.70 16.60 24.48
C LYS A 161 2.82 17.34 25.18
N LEU A 162 2.50 18.32 26.03
CA LEU A 162 3.48 19.16 26.72
C LEU A 162 4.52 18.34 27.50
N ASN A 163 4.09 17.25 28.14
CA ASN A 163 4.97 16.36 28.89
C ASN A 163 5.97 15.56 28.04
N LYS A 164 5.83 15.56 26.71
CA LYS A 164 6.77 14.96 25.75
C LYS A 164 7.65 16.00 25.06
N VAL A 165 7.47 17.29 25.36
CA VAL A 165 8.26 18.38 24.77
C VAL A 165 9.58 18.53 25.52
N PRO A 166 10.73 18.64 24.83
CA PRO A 166 12.00 18.92 25.47
C PRO A 166 11.92 20.21 26.31
N LYS A 167 12.34 20.14 27.58
CA LYS A 167 12.34 21.29 28.50
C LYS A 167 13.08 22.50 27.92
N THR A 168 14.20 22.23 27.24
CA THR A 168 15.02 23.24 26.56
C THR A 168 14.27 24.01 25.48
N LEU A 169 13.28 23.40 24.81
CA LEU A 169 12.44 24.09 23.81
C LEU A 169 11.50 25.08 24.50
N ILE A 170 10.90 24.67 25.62
CA ILE A 170 10.03 25.54 26.43
C ILE A 170 10.82 26.73 26.97
N GLU A 171 12.02 26.48 27.50
CA GLU A 171 12.95 27.51 27.98
C GLU A 171 13.37 28.47 26.87
N ALA A 172 13.66 27.96 25.66
CA ALA A 172 13.95 28.76 24.48
C ALA A 172 12.78 29.67 24.08
N LEU A 173 11.57 29.12 24.07
CA LEU A 173 10.35 29.84 23.71
C LEU A 173 10.03 30.95 24.72
N ILE A 174 10.02 30.64 26.00
CA ILE A 174 9.71 31.59 27.08
C ILE A 174 10.77 32.69 27.15
N SER A 175 12.06 32.36 27.05
CA SER A 175 13.14 33.36 27.11
C SER A 175 13.09 34.38 25.96
N THR A 176 12.52 33.97 24.81
CA THR A 176 12.47 34.78 23.59
C THR A 176 11.14 35.51 23.40
N GLU A 177 10.01 34.82 23.54
CA GLU A 177 8.69 35.35 23.19
C GLU A 177 7.95 35.95 24.39
N ASP A 178 8.03 35.34 25.59
CA ASP A 178 7.28 35.80 26.76
C ASP A 178 7.94 35.42 28.11
N ARG A 179 8.91 36.22 28.54
CA ARG A 179 9.75 35.93 29.73
C ARG A 179 8.98 35.77 31.04
N ASN A 180 7.80 36.37 31.15
CA ASN A 180 6.97 36.34 32.35
C ASN A 180 5.69 35.51 32.15
N PHE A 181 5.67 34.60 31.16
CA PHE A 181 4.48 33.85 30.75
C PHE A 181 3.66 33.31 31.92
N TYR A 182 4.30 32.63 32.89
CA TYR A 182 3.61 32.03 34.03
C TYR A 182 3.06 33.00 35.08
N HIS A 183 3.38 34.29 35.00
CA HIS A 183 3.07 35.27 36.07
C HIS A 183 2.04 36.33 35.66
N HIS A 184 1.71 36.46 34.38
CA HIS A 184 0.69 37.42 33.91
C HIS A 184 -0.63 36.71 33.59
N HIS A 185 -1.72 37.49 33.49
CA HIS A 185 -3.06 37.00 33.16
C HIS A 185 -3.51 37.54 31.80
N GLY A 186 -3.17 36.82 30.72
CA GLY A 186 -3.52 37.10 29.32
C GLY A 186 -2.68 38.20 28.70
N ILE A 187 -2.43 39.29 29.42
CA ILE A 187 -1.70 40.48 28.95
C ILE A 187 -0.56 40.82 29.92
N SER A 188 0.62 41.10 29.37
CA SER A 188 1.76 41.58 30.14
C SER A 188 1.79 43.10 30.19
N ILE A 189 1.43 43.69 31.33
CA ILE A 189 1.50 45.15 31.54
C ILE A 189 2.94 45.65 31.40
N ARG A 190 3.89 44.95 32.04
CA ARG A 190 5.33 45.26 31.95
C ARG A 190 5.87 45.08 30.53
N GLY A 191 5.43 44.05 29.81
CA GLY A 191 5.83 43.80 28.41
C GLY A 191 5.31 44.88 27.46
N THR A 192 4.05 45.27 27.62
CA THR A 192 3.41 46.33 26.82
C THR A 192 4.09 47.69 27.07
N ALA A 193 4.33 48.05 28.33
CA ALA A 193 5.02 49.29 28.69
C ALA A 193 6.44 49.34 28.12
N ARG A 194 7.20 48.23 28.23
CA ARG A 194 8.56 48.12 27.66
C ARG A 194 8.56 48.30 26.14
N ALA A 195 7.62 47.68 25.44
CA ALA A 195 7.50 47.80 23.99
C ALA A 195 7.16 49.24 23.56
N LEU A 196 6.27 49.92 24.28
CA LEU A 196 5.93 51.33 24.02
C LEU A 196 7.15 52.25 24.20
N VAL A 197 7.88 52.11 25.32
CA VAL A 197 9.10 52.89 25.59
C VAL A 197 10.19 52.61 24.54
N SER A 198 10.43 51.34 24.19
CA SER A 198 11.43 50.97 23.18
C SER A 198 11.08 51.51 21.78
N ASN A 199 9.80 51.54 21.41
CA ASN A 199 9.36 52.06 20.11
C ASN A 199 9.42 53.59 20.06
N ALA A 200 9.18 54.27 21.19
CA ALA A 200 9.27 55.73 21.30
C ALA A 200 10.71 56.24 21.32
N THR A 201 11.65 55.46 21.87
CA THR A 201 13.07 55.82 21.99
C THR A 201 13.93 55.43 20.78
N GLY A 202 13.32 54.92 19.70
CA GLY A 202 14.05 54.49 18.49
C GLY A 202 14.87 53.22 18.65
N GLY A 203 14.69 52.48 19.76
CA GLY A 203 15.35 51.19 20.00
C GLY A 203 14.85 50.07 19.07
N ARG A 204 15.54 48.92 19.08
CA ARG A 204 15.09 47.72 18.34
C ARG A 204 13.65 47.37 18.74
N ARG A 205 12.72 47.33 17.78
CA ARG A 205 11.30 46.97 17.99
C ARG A 205 11.18 45.65 18.78
N GLN A 206 10.76 45.74 20.03
CA GLN A 206 10.45 44.57 20.87
C GLN A 206 8.95 44.24 20.80
N GLY A 207 8.62 42.96 20.68
CA GLY A 207 7.24 42.49 20.71
C GLY A 207 6.65 42.61 22.11
N GLY A 208 5.52 43.31 22.25
CA GLY A 208 4.80 43.46 23.51
C GLY A 208 3.66 42.46 23.71
N SER A 209 3.49 41.47 22.81
CA SER A 209 2.37 40.52 22.86
C SER A 209 2.75 39.24 23.59
N THR A 210 1.87 38.74 24.44
CA THR A 210 2.06 37.48 25.21
C THR A 210 1.87 36.25 24.34
N LEU A 211 2.31 35.07 24.79
CA LEU A 211 2.06 33.80 24.09
C LEU A 211 0.55 33.56 23.90
N THR A 212 -0.26 33.86 24.91
CA THR A 212 -1.73 33.74 24.85
C THR A 212 -2.34 34.67 23.81
N GLN A 213 -1.87 35.91 23.73
CA GLN A 213 -2.28 36.86 22.69
C GLN A 213 -1.91 36.36 21.28
N GLN A 214 -0.72 35.78 21.13
CA GLN A 214 -0.29 35.17 19.87
C GLN A 214 -1.15 33.96 19.49
N LEU A 215 -1.49 33.10 20.46
CA LEU A 215 -2.41 31.97 20.27
C LEU A 215 -3.76 32.47 19.78
N VAL A 216 -4.36 33.44 20.45
CA VAL A 216 -5.66 34.02 20.05
C VAL A 216 -5.62 34.58 18.63
N LYS A 217 -4.56 35.33 18.31
CA LYS A 217 -4.37 35.92 16.98
C LYS A 217 -4.37 34.86 15.88
N ASN A 218 -3.70 33.73 16.10
CA ASN A 218 -3.60 32.67 15.10
C ASN A 218 -4.87 31.81 15.06
N PHE A 219 -5.50 31.59 16.22
CA PHE A 219 -6.57 30.60 16.37
C PHE A 219 -7.99 31.14 16.11
N TYR A 220 -8.26 32.42 16.41
CA TYR A 220 -9.62 32.98 16.36
C TYR A 220 -9.80 34.19 15.44
N LEU A 221 -8.74 34.95 15.16
CA LEU A 221 -8.85 36.27 14.55
C LEU A 221 -8.36 36.28 13.10
N SER A 222 -8.94 37.18 12.28
CA SER A 222 -8.48 37.39 10.92
C SER A 222 -7.09 38.07 10.87
N PRO A 223 -6.34 37.96 9.75
CA PRO A 223 -5.01 38.56 9.62
C PRO A 223 -4.97 40.10 9.62
N GLU A 224 -6.13 40.78 9.64
CA GLU A 224 -6.24 42.24 9.46
C GLU A 224 -5.58 43.04 10.59
N LYS A 225 -4.79 44.06 10.27
CA LYS A 225 -4.11 44.88 11.28
C LYS A 225 -4.97 46.05 11.77
N THR A 226 -6.04 45.78 12.52
CA THR A 226 -6.92 46.81 13.09
C THR A 226 -6.79 46.92 14.61
N LEU A 227 -7.05 48.11 15.16
CA LEU A 227 -7.07 48.34 16.62
C LEU A 227 -8.19 47.53 17.28
N LYS A 228 -9.36 47.42 16.62
CA LYS A 228 -10.48 46.58 17.07
C LYS A 228 -10.07 45.11 17.23
N ARG A 229 -9.34 44.56 16.24
CA ARG A 229 -8.78 43.20 16.35
C ARG A 229 -7.86 43.08 17.56
N LYS A 230 -6.98 44.07 17.79
CA LYS A 230 -6.03 44.02 18.91
C LYS A 230 -6.71 44.09 20.29
N VAL A 231 -7.81 44.83 20.40
CA VAL A 231 -8.64 44.84 21.63
C VAL A 231 -9.32 43.48 21.83
N ASN A 232 -9.88 42.88 20.77
CA ASN A 232 -10.46 41.53 20.86
C ASN A 232 -9.41 40.48 21.23
N GLU A 233 -8.20 40.57 20.69
CA GLU A 233 -7.07 39.69 21.03
C GLU A 233 -6.75 39.75 22.53
N ALA A 234 -6.73 40.96 23.09
CA ALA A 234 -6.51 41.20 24.52
C ALA A 234 -7.63 40.63 25.40
N LEU A 235 -8.90 40.87 25.05
CA LEU A 235 -10.05 40.37 25.82
C LEU A 235 -10.13 38.83 25.78
N MET A 236 -9.99 38.24 24.60
CA MET A 236 -9.98 36.78 24.43
C MET A 236 -8.79 36.14 25.15
N ALA A 237 -7.62 36.77 25.17
CA ALA A 237 -6.46 36.23 25.89
C ALA A 237 -6.68 36.20 27.41
N ILE A 238 -7.37 37.18 27.96
CA ILE A 238 -7.78 37.17 29.38
C ILE A 238 -8.78 36.04 29.62
N LEU A 239 -9.82 35.91 28.78
CA LEU A 239 -10.84 34.87 28.91
C LEU A 239 -10.25 33.46 28.84
N ILE A 240 -9.34 33.20 27.90
CA ILE A 240 -8.63 31.91 27.80
C ILE A 240 -7.88 31.59 29.09
N GLU A 241 -7.16 32.55 29.66
CA GLU A 241 -6.40 32.32 30.90
C GLU A 241 -7.24 32.24 32.17
N LEU A 242 -8.51 32.64 32.11
CA LEU A 242 -9.48 32.40 33.19
C LEU A 242 -10.03 30.96 33.14
N HIS A 243 -10.06 30.35 31.96
CA HIS A 243 -10.63 29.02 31.75
C HIS A 243 -9.61 27.89 31.72
N TYR A 244 -8.40 28.17 31.23
CA TYR A 244 -7.40 27.15 30.97
C TYR A 244 -6.08 27.43 31.68
N SER A 245 -5.41 26.37 32.09
CA SER A 245 -4.10 26.45 32.73
C SER A 245 -3.04 26.96 31.74
N LYS A 246 -1.94 27.52 32.28
CA LYS A 246 -0.79 27.95 31.48
C LYS A 246 -0.20 26.82 30.65
N ASP A 247 -0.24 25.60 31.17
CA ASP A 247 0.28 24.42 30.49
C ASP A 247 -0.62 24.02 29.31
N GLU A 248 -1.94 24.07 29.44
CA GLU A 248 -2.85 23.84 28.32
C GLU A 248 -2.71 24.90 27.21
N ILE A 249 -2.51 26.15 27.60
CA ILE A 249 -2.30 27.26 26.66
C ILE A 249 -0.96 27.10 25.94
N LEU A 250 0.09 26.70 26.66
CA LEU A 250 1.40 26.44 26.08
C LEU A 250 1.34 25.24 25.13
N GLU A 251 0.67 24.15 25.52
CA GLU A 251 0.45 22.99 24.66
C GLU A 251 -0.30 23.38 23.37
N ALA A 252 -1.39 24.15 23.50
CA ALA A 252 -2.14 24.64 22.35
C ALA A 252 -1.27 25.54 21.45
N TYR A 253 -0.49 26.46 22.04
CA TYR A 253 0.42 27.32 21.31
C TYR A 253 1.48 26.53 20.53
N LEU A 254 2.11 25.53 21.16
CA LEU A 254 3.11 24.68 20.55
C LEU A 254 2.57 23.87 19.36
N ASN A 255 1.27 23.58 19.35
CA ASN A 255 0.58 22.88 18.25
C ASN A 255 -0.04 23.82 17.21
N GLU A 256 -0.16 25.12 17.50
CA GLU A 256 -0.85 26.09 16.65
C GLU A 256 0.08 26.99 15.84
N VAL A 257 1.22 27.37 16.40
CA VAL A 257 2.03 28.44 15.81
C VAL A 257 2.50 28.09 14.39
N ASN A 258 2.28 29.01 13.44
CA ASN A 258 2.81 28.87 12.09
C ASN A 258 4.33 29.04 12.11
N LEU A 259 5.04 28.02 11.66
CA LEU A 259 6.51 27.98 11.62
C LEU A 259 7.05 27.89 10.18
N GLY A 260 6.20 27.80 9.17
CA GLY A 260 6.64 27.74 7.79
C GLY A 260 5.50 27.56 6.78
N GLN A 261 5.89 27.49 5.51
CA GLN A 261 5.01 27.22 4.39
C GLN A 261 5.73 26.30 3.39
N ASN A 262 4.99 25.34 2.84
CA ASN A 262 5.44 24.44 1.80
C ASN A 262 4.44 24.40 0.65
N GLY A 263 4.71 25.13 -0.43
CA GLY A 263 3.73 25.30 -1.51
C GLY A 263 2.43 25.90 -0.97
N SER A 264 1.30 25.23 -1.18
CA SER A 264 -0.01 25.61 -0.65
C SER A 264 -0.25 25.23 0.83
N TYR A 265 0.68 24.49 1.47
CA TYR A 265 0.50 23.95 2.82
C TYR A 265 1.18 24.79 3.89
N SER A 266 0.46 25.07 4.98
CA SER A 266 1.04 25.73 6.16
C SER A 266 1.67 24.72 7.11
N ILE A 267 2.85 25.05 7.65
CA ILE A 267 3.57 24.22 8.62
C ILE A 267 3.26 24.76 10.01
N ASN A 268 2.25 24.18 10.67
CA ASN A 268 1.79 24.63 11.98
C ASN A 268 2.25 23.66 13.07
N GLY A 269 2.77 24.22 14.16
CA GLY A 269 3.23 23.50 15.34
C GLY A 269 4.65 22.94 15.26
N TYR A 270 5.28 22.79 16.43
CA TYR A 270 6.68 22.38 16.56
C TYR A 270 6.94 20.93 16.17
N GLY A 271 5.97 20.03 16.40
CA GLY A 271 6.07 18.63 16.03
C GLY A 271 6.27 18.47 14.52
N LEU A 272 5.43 19.14 13.73
CA LEU A 272 5.53 19.11 12.27
C LEU A 272 6.78 19.86 11.78
N ALA A 273 7.05 21.05 12.34
CA ALA A 273 8.22 21.84 11.94
C ALA A 273 9.55 21.08 12.15
N SER A 274 9.66 20.28 13.21
CA SER A 274 10.81 19.42 13.45
C SER A 274 11.04 18.43 12.30
N GLN A 275 9.99 17.73 11.88
CA GLN A 275 10.06 16.79 10.76
C GLN A 275 10.32 17.52 9.44
N PHE A 276 9.72 18.69 9.24
CA PHE A 276 9.84 19.48 8.02
C PHE A 276 11.25 20.07 7.80
N TYR A 277 11.87 20.63 8.85
CA TYR A 277 13.18 21.29 8.75
C TYR A 277 14.35 20.33 8.99
N PHE A 278 14.17 19.28 9.78
CA PHE A 278 15.28 18.42 10.21
C PHE A 278 15.08 16.93 9.89
N GLY A 279 13.88 16.50 9.50
CA GLY A 279 13.58 15.08 9.29
C GLY A 279 13.65 14.25 10.57
N LEU A 280 13.54 14.89 11.73
CA LEU A 280 13.68 14.25 13.05
C LEU A 280 12.43 14.50 13.91
N PRO A 281 12.06 13.58 14.81
CA PRO A 281 11.11 13.86 15.87
C PRO A 281 11.59 15.00 16.78
N LEU A 282 10.66 15.78 17.35
CA LEU A 282 10.98 16.94 18.19
C LEU A 282 11.90 16.60 19.37
N ARG A 283 11.75 15.39 19.95
CA ARG A 283 12.57 14.89 21.05
C ARG A 283 14.03 14.63 20.69
N GLU A 284 14.35 14.49 19.40
CA GLU A 284 15.71 14.21 18.89
C GLU A 284 16.43 15.47 18.43
N LEU A 285 15.79 16.63 18.47
CA LEU A 285 16.43 17.90 18.12
C LEU A 285 17.43 18.32 19.19
N ASN A 286 18.61 18.78 18.74
CA ASN A 286 19.54 19.47 19.63
C ASN A 286 19.09 20.90 19.96
N ILE A 287 19.77 21.55 20.90
CA ILE A 287 19.39 22.89 21.40
C ILE A 287 19.42 23.92 20.28
N SER A 288 20.44 23.93 19.41
CA SER A 288 20.50 24.87 18.29
C SER A 288 19.36 24.71 17.28
N GLN A 289 18.91 23.48 17.01
CA GLN A 289 17.74 23.19 16.18
C GLN A 289 16.44 23.65 16.84
N GLN A 290 16.27 23.40 18.14
CA GLN A 290 15.13 23.89 18.91
C GLN A 290 15.09 25.43 18.92
N ALA A 291 16.23 26.09 19.16
CA ALA A 291 16.36 27.54 19.14
C ALA A 291 16.05 28.12 17.75
N TYR A 292 16.40 27.41 16.67
CA TYR A 292 16.01 27.80 15.33
C TYR A 292 14.49 27.78 15.15
N LEU A 293 13.81 26.70 15.55
CA LEU A 293 12.34 26.61 15.44
C LEU A 293 11.64 27.72 16.23
N VAL A 294 12.12 28.03 17.44
CA VAL A 294 11.60 29.18 18.23
C VAL A 294 11.85 30.50 17.50
N GLY A 295 13.00 30.63 16.84
CA GLY A 295 13.34 31.82 16.05
C GLY A 295 12.37 32.09 14.90
N LEU A 296 11.76 31.05 14.32
CA LEU A 296 10.82 31.14 13.20
C LEU A 296 9.51 31.83 13.56
N VAL A 297 9.06 31.75 14.82
CA VAL A 297 7.79 32.32 15.31
C VAL A 297 7.60 33.78 14.90
N GLN A 298 8.67 34.58 14.98
CA GLN A 298 8.63 36.00 14.65
C GLN A 298 8.35 36.26 13.16
N GLY A 299 8.77 35.35 12.28
CA GLY A 299 8.69 35.55 10.84
C GLY A 299 9.12 34.31 10.04
N PRO A 300 8.23 33.32 9.86
CA PRO A 300 8.55 32.06 9.18
C PRO A 300 9.12 32.24 7.77
N SER A 301 8.53 33.16 7.00
CA SER A 301 8.99 33.47 5.64
C SER A 301 10.31 34.23 5.61
N LEU A 302 10.58 35.09 6.61
CA LEU A 302 11.80 35.90 6.67
C LEU A 302 13.02 35.04 7.03
N TYR A 303 12.82 34.10 7.96
CA TYR A 303 13.85 33.21 8.49
C TYR A 303 13.84 31.82 7.85
N ASN A 304 13.26 31.71 6.65
CA ASN A 304 13.28 30.49 5.86
C ASN A 304 14.74 30.13 5.52
N PRO A 305 15.23 28.92 5.84
CA PRO A 305 16.65 28.59 5.80
C PRO A 305 17.12 28.27 4.37
N TRP A 306 16.20 27.87 3.48
CA TRP A 306 16.49 27.60 2.07
C TRP A 306 16.54 28.88 1.24
N ARG A 307 15.79 29.92 1.64
CA ARG A 307 15.79 31.23 0.97
C ARG A 307 16.83 32.18 1.57
N ASN A 308 16.90 32.26 2.90
CA ASN A 308 17.70 33.23 3.65
C ASN A 308 18.50 32.56 4.80
N PRO A 309 19.49 31.70 4.50
CA PRO A 309 20.23 30.93 5.52
C PRO A 309 20.96 31.81 6.54
N GLU A 310 21.53 32.93 6.10
CA GLU A 310 22.22 33.89 6.99
C GLU A 310 21.29 34.52 8.02
N SER A 311 20.11 34.97 7.58
CA SER A 311 19.09 35.55 8.47
C SER A 311 18.53 34.50 9.43
N ALA A 312 18.31 33.28 8.95
CA ALA A 312 17.90 32.13 9.75
C ALA A 312 18.92 31.84 10.86
N LYS A 313 20.22 31.79 10.52
CA LYS A 313 21.30 31.56 11.48
C LYS A 313 21.36 32.67 12.52
N LYS A 314 21.40 33.93 12.09
CA LYS A 314 21.42 35.09 13.01
C LYS A 314 20.22 35.08 13.95
N ARG A 315 19.04 34.68 13.48
CA ARG A 315 17.84 34.60 14.32
C ARG A 315 17.94 33.48 15.35
N ARG A 316 18.42 32.29 14.98
CA ARG A 316 18.72 31.20 15.92
C ARG A 316 19.71 31.64 16.99
N ASP A 317 20.77 32.35 16.59
CA ASP A 317 21.82 32.82 17.51
C ASP A 317 21.25 33.83 18.53
N VAL A 318 20.26 34.64 18.14
CA VAL A 318 19.52 35.53 19.08
C VAL A 318 18.75 34.73 20.13
N VAL A 319 18.12 33.62 19.75
CA VAL A 319 17.39 32.75 20.70
C VAL A 319 18.35 32.10 21.68
N LEU A 320 19.47 31.56 21.19
CA LEU A 320 20.52 31.00 22.06
C LEU A 320 21.06 32.04 23.06
N ASN A 321 21.26 33.27 22.61
CA ASN A 321 21.69 34.35 23.50
C ASN A 321 20.64 34.70 24.55
N ASN A 322 19.34 34.69 24.20
CA ASN A 322 18.27 34.90 25.17
C ASN A 322 18.23 33.79 26.23
N MET A 323 18.44 32.54 25.84
CA MET A 323 18.52 31.41 26.77
C MET A 323 19.69 31.56 27.75
N LYS A 324 20.87 31.93 27.24
CA LYS A 324 22.05 32.23 28.06
C LYS A 324 21.78 33.36 29.06
N VAL A 325 21.21 34.48 28.61
CA VAL A 325 20.89 35.64 29.47
C VAL A 325 19.90 35.27 30.59
N MET A 326 18.99 34.34 30.33
CA MET A 326 18.04 33.82 31.33
C MET A 326 18.63 32.71 32.22
N GLY A 327 19.89 32.32 32.01
CA GLY A 327 20.57 31.28 32.80
C GLY A 327 20.19 29.85 32.41
N TYR A 328 19.53 29.64 31.26
CA TYR A 328 19.17 28.30 30.77
C TYR A 328 20.30 27.60 30.02
N LEU A 329 21.33 28.33 29.60
CA LEU A 329 22.55 27.78 29.01
C LEU A 329 23.76 28.32 29.77
N THR A 330 24.71 27.43 30.04
CA THR A 330 26.05 27.82 30.49
C THR A 330 26.83 28.52 29.36
N GLU A 331 27.92 29.22 29.70
CA GLU A 331 28.78 29.83 28.67
C GLU A 331 29.32 28.77 27.70
N ALA A 332 29.76 27.62 28.22
CA ALA A 332 30.30 26.53 27.40
C ALA A 332 29.26 25.99 26.41
N GLU A 333 28.05 25.66 26.89
CA GLU A 333 26.96 25.19 26.02
C GLU A 333 26.57 26.23 24.97
N TYR A 334 26.55 27.52 25.34
CA TYR A 334 26.26 28.59 24.39
C TYR A 334 27.30 28.66 23.26
N GLN A 335 28.59 28.56 23.58
CA GLN A 335 29.66 28.56 22.57
C GLN A 335 29.60 27.34 21.67
N ASP A 336 29.30 26.16 22.22
CA ASP A 336 29.11 24.94 21.43
C ASP A 336 27.92 25.06 20.48
N GLU A 337 26.76 25.51 20.97
CA GLU A 337 25.52 25.56 20.20
C GLU A 337 25.50 26.69 19.16
N ILE A 338 26.17 27.83 19.41
CA ILE A 338 26.27 28.92 18.42
C ILE A 338 27.22 28.58 17.27
N ALA A 339 28.23 27.73 17.52
CA ALA A 339 29.17 27.25 16.51
C ALA A 339 28.55 26.22 15.57
N ARG A 340 27.51 25.49 16.00
CA ARG A 340 26.83 24.50 15.14
C ARG A 340 26.22 25.15 13.89
N PRO A 341 26.35 24.56 12.69
CA PRO A 341 25.55 24.96 11.54
C PRO A 341 24.05 24.67 11.77
N LEU A 342 23.17 25.30 10.98
CA LEU A 342 21.72 25.09 11.10
C LEU A 342 21.31 23.62 10.87
N ASN A 343 22.05 22.87 10.05
CA ASN A 343 21.80 21.45 9.76
C ASN A 343 20.35 21.13 9.35
N VAL A 344 19.73 22.03 8.58
CA VAL A 344 18.43 21.77 7.94
C VAL A 344 18.59 20.76 6.81
N VAL A 345 17.53 20.01 6.51
CA VAL A 345 17.50 19.12 5.35
C VAL A 345 17.68 19.90 4.06
N SER A 346 18.37 19.31 3.08
CA SER A 346 18.67 19.97 1.79
C SER A 346 17.43 20.26 0.95
N LYS A 347 16.37 19.48 1.12
CA LYS A 347 15.03 19.70 0.59
C LYS A 347 14.00 19.44 1.70
N PRO A 348 12.90 20.20 1.78
CA PRO A 348 11.89 20.00 2.80
C PRO A 348 11.36 18.56 2.79
N THR A 349 11.28 17.92 3.96
CA THR A 349 10.99 16.48 4.09
C THR A 349 9.54 16.14 3.78
N LEU A 350 8.63 17.07 4.03
CA LEU A 350 7.29 17.04 3.43
C LEU A 350 7.36 17.76 2.09
N GLY A 351 7.80 17.06 1.05
CA GLY A 351 7.58 17.45 -0.34
C GLY A 351 6.22 16.91 -0.84
N PRO A 352 5.91 17.00 -2.14
CA PRO A 352 4.83 16.19 -2.73
C PRO A 352 4.98 14.73 -2.28
N ALA A 353 3.85 14.06 -2.03
CA ALA A 353 3.75 12.64 -1.67
C ALA A 353 4.92 11.80 -2.21
N LYS A 354 5.61 11.02 -1.36
CA LYS A 354 6.78 10.21 -1.78
C LYS A 354 6.42 9.27 -2.93
N PHE A 355 5.20 8.74 -2.90
CA PHE A 355 4.67 7.77 -3.87
C PHE A 355 3.26 8.18 -4.30
N PRO A 356 3.14 9.21 -5.17
CA PRO A 356 1.86 9.85 -5.48
C PRO A 356 0.87 8.92 -6.19
N ASP A 357 1.35 8.07 -7.12
CA ASP A 357 0.50 7.09 -7.81
C ASP A 357 -0.11 6.08 -6.82
N PHE A 358 0.67 5.62 -5.83
CA PHE A 358 0.18 4.69 -4.80
C PHE A 358 -0.76 5.39 -3.80
N LEU A 359 -0.47 6.63 -3.40
CA LEU A 359 -1.36 7.39 -2.53
C LEU A 359 -2.72 7.66 -3.19
N ASP A 360 -2.77 7.88 -4.51
CA ASP A 360 -4.02 8.01 -5.23
C ASP A 360 -4.84 6.70 -5.19
N ILE A 361 -4.19 5.53 -5.30
CA ILE A 361 -4.84 4.22 -5.12
C ILE A 361 -5.42 4.11 -3.69
N VAL A 362 -4.63 4.44 -2.67
CA VAL A 362 -5.08 4.43 -1.26
C VAL A 362 -6.26 5.38 -1.04
N ARG A 363 -6.19 6.60 -1.57
CA ARG A 363 -7.26 7.59 -1.43
C ARG A 363 -8.55 7.09 -2.08
N ARG A 364 -8.49 6.49 -3.26
CA ARG A 364 -9.66 5.96 -3.96
C ARG A 364 -10.25 4.76 -3.24
N GLN A 365 -9.41 3.87 -2.69
CA GLN A 365 -9.87 2.75 -1.87
C GLN A 365 -10.56 3.25 -0.58
N LEU A 366 -10.02 4.26 0.11
CA LEU A 366 -10.70 4.81 1.29
C LEU A 366 -12.07 5.42 0.97
N ARG A 367 -12.21 6.07 -0.19
CA ARG A 367 -13.48 6.70 -0.60
C ARG A 367 -14.60 5.72 -0.94
N THR A 368 -14.30 4.43 -1.12
CA THR A 368 -15.36 3.42 -1.30
C THR A 368 -16.04 3.06 0.01
N GLU A 369 -15.41 3.34 1.15
CA GLU A 369 -15.85 2.85 2.47
C GLU A 369 -16.06 3.99 3.49
N TYR A 370 -15.31 5.09 3.38
CA TYR A 370 -15.36 6.23 4.30
C TYR A 370 -15.91 7.48 3.64
N GLN A 371 -16.66 8.28 4.41
CA GLN A 371 -17.05 9.63 3.98
C GLN A 371 -15.82 10.55 3.96
N GLU A 372 -15.78 11.50 3.01
CA GLU A 372 -14.59 12.33 2.80
C GLU A 372 -14.23 13.18 4.03
N SER A 373 -15.21 13.58 4.85
CA SER A 373 -15.00 14.30 6.12
C SER A 373 -14.31 13.45 7.20
N ASP A 374 -14.60 12.15 7.26
CA ASP A 374 -14.02 11.26 8.27
C ASP A 374 -12.54 11.01 7.96
N ILE A 375 -12.21 10.90 6.67
CA ILE A 375 -10.84 10.75 6.18
C ILE A 375 -10.00 11.99 6.53
N THR A 376 -10.56 13.20 6.46
CA THR A 376 -9.76 14.43 6.58
C THR A 376 -9.69 15.01 7.99
N ASN A 377 -10.64 14.70 8.88
CA ASN A 377 -10.79 15.43 10.16
C ASN A 377 -10.58 14.58 11.41
N GLN A 378 -10.51 13.24 11.30
CA GLN A 378 -10.43 12.35 12.46
C GLN A 378 -9.00 11.93 12.86
N GLY A 379 -7.96 12.42 12.16
CA GLY A 379 -6.57 12.07 12.45
C GLY A 379 -6.26 10.59 12.26
N LEU A 380 -6.88 9.96 11.26
CA LEU A 380 -6.73 8.52 10.99
C LEU A 380 -5.26 8.17 10.71
N ARG A 381 -4.83 7.02 11.19
CA ARG A 381 -3.56 6.38 10.83
C ARG A 381 -3.87 5.21 9.90
N ILE A 382 -3.42 5.31 8.65
CA ILE A 382 -3.66 4.34 7.59
C ILE A 382 -2.37 3.58 7.34
N PHE A 383 -2.36 2.28 7.61
CA PHE A 383 -1.22 1.41 7.33
C PHE A 383 -1.45 0.66 6.02
N THR A 384 -0.56 0.89 5.06
CA THR A 384 -0.70 0.38 3.69
C THR A 384 0.06 -0.94 3.50
N THR A 385 -0.10 -1.52 2.31
CA THR A 385 0.67 -2.69 1.86
C THR A 385 2.00 -2.32 1.22
N LEU A 386 2.25 -1.02 1.00
CA LEU A 386 3.40 -0.54 0.25
C LEU A 386 4.72 -0.98 0.90
N ASP A 387 5.58 -1.59 0.09
CA ASP A 387 6.97 -1.82 0.42
C ASP A 387 7.84 -0.66 -0.12
N PRO A 388 8.32 0.29 0.70
CA PRO A 388 9.18 1.38 0.27
C PRO A 388 10.45 0.96 -0.50
N ILE A 389 11.06 -0.17 -0.15
CA ILE A 389 12.27 -0.65 -0.83
C ILE A 389 11.89 -1.18 -2.22
N ALA A 390 10.93 -2.10 -2.26
CA ALA A 390 10.42 -2.66 -3.52
C ALA A 390 9.87 -1.56 -4.43
N GLN A 391 9.03 -0.66 -3.91
CA GLN A 391 8.49 0.50 -4.66
C GLN A 391 9.60 1.33 -5.29
N THR A 392 10.64 1.67 -4.52
CA THR A 392 11.76 2.49 -5.02
C THR A 392 12.51 1.76 -6.13
N GLN A 393 12.81 0.47 -5.92
CA GLN A 393 13.53 -0.35 -6.89
C GLN A 393 12.70 -0.56 -8.18
N VAL A 394 11.43 -0.91 -8.05
CA VAL A 394 10.45 -1.06 -9.14
C VAL A 394 10.36 0.24 -9.94
N GLN A 395 10.19 1.38 -9.27
CA GLN A 395 10.10 2.69 -9.91
C GLN A 395 11.37 3.05 -10.68
N ASN A 396 12.55 2.79 -10.12
CA ASN A 396 13.83 3.06 -10.77
C ASN A 396 14.06 2.13 -11.98
N ALA A 397 13.75 0.84 -11.84
CA ALA A 397 13.85 -0.14 -12.93
C ALA A 397 12.88 0.18 -14.07
N PHE A 398 11.66 0.59 -13.74
CA PHE A 398 10.66 1.04 -14.70
C PHE A 398 11.13 2.28 -15.47
N LYS A 399 11.48 3.36 -14.76
CA LYS A 399 11.92 4.63 -15.38
C LYS A 399 13.15 4.44 -16.26
N SER A 400 14.18 3.77 -15.75
CA SER A 400 15.41 3.51 -16.53
C SER A 400 15.16 2.70 -17.79
N THR A 401 14.25 1.72 -17.73
CA THR A 401 13.93 0.89 -18.90
C THR A 401 13.10 1.65 -19.92
N VAL A 402 12.11 2.44 -19.48
CA VAL A 402 11.32 3.31 -20.37
C VAL A 402 12.21 4.35 -21.03
N ASP A 403 13.10 5.00 -20.29
CA ASP A 403 14.04 5.98 -20.83
C ASP A 403 14.94 5.37 -21.90
N ARG A 404 15.40 4.13 -21.70
CA ARG A 404 16.19 3.40 -22.70
C ARG A 404 15.38 3.12 -23.97
N LEU A 405 14.12 2.71 -23.84
CA LEU A 405 13.23 2.49 -24.98
C LEU A 405 12.96 3.80 -25.73
N ALA A 406 12.68 4.88 -24.99
CA ALA A 406 12.46 6.21 -25.55
C ALA A 406 13.67 6.72 -26.34
N LYS A 407 14.89 6.51 -25.82
CA LYS A 407 16.15 6.87 -26.50
C LYS A 407 16.45 6.02 -27.73
N ALA A 408 15.96 4.77 -27.78
CA ALA A 408 16.16 3.90 -28.95
C ALA A 408 15.34 4.34 -30.17
N ASN A 409 14.20 4.99 -29.97
CA ASN A 409 13.39 5.57 -31.06
C ASN A 409 12.72 6.89 -30.63
N PRO A 410 13.49 7.98 -30.49
CA PRO A 410 12.97 9.24 -29.95
C PRO A 410 11.90 9.87 -30.84
N ALA A 411 11.91 9.59 -32.16
CA ALA A 411 10.91 10.12 -33.09
C ALA A 411 9.48 9.65 -32.76
N ARG A 412 9.33 8.44 -32.24
CA ARG A 412 8.01 7.88 -31.84
C ARG A 412 7.80 7.85 -30.34
N LEU A 413 8.86 7.65 -29.55
CA LEU A 413 8.76 7.25 -28.15
C LEU A 413 9.17 8.35 -27.16
N LYS A 414 9.41 9.59 -27.61
CA LYS A 414 9.79 10.71 -26.73
C LYS A 414 8.86 10.88 -25.52
N ASN A 415 7.56 10.64 -25.70
CA ASN A 415 6.53 10.80 -24.68
C ASN A 415 5.98 9.44 -24.19
N LEU A 416 6.76 8.36 -24.29
CA LEU A 416 6.34 7.03 -23.86
C LEU A 416 5.93 7.05 -22.38
N GLN A 417 4.71 6.58 -22.12
CA GLN A 417 4.14 6.41 -20.79
C GLN A 417 4.00 4.93 -20.48
N GLY A 418 3.68 4.63 -19.22
CA GLY A 418 3.40 3.28 -18.80
C GLY A 418 2.88 3.21 -17.37
N ALA A 419 2.60 1.97 -16.97
CA ALA A 419 2.28 1.63 -15.61
C ALA A 419 2.93 0.30 -15.25
N VAL A 420 3.31 0.14 -13.98
CA VAL A 420 3.70 -1.14 -13.40
C VAL A 420 3.00 -1.34 -12.07
N LEU A 421 2.43 -2.53 -11.89
CA LEU A 421 1.81 -2.98 -10.65
C LEU A 421 2.48 -4.29 -10.23
N VAL A 422 2.78 -4.43 -8.94
CA VAL A 422 3.31 -5.64 -8.34
C VAL A 422 2.52 -5.95 -7.08
N ALA A 423 1.99 -7.17 -6.99
CA ALA A 423 1.26 -7.64 -5.82
C ALA A 423 1.70 -9.02 -5.37
N HIS A 424 1.46 -9.33 -4.10
CA HIS A 424 1.57 -10.68 -3.57
C HIS A 424 0.32 -11.49 -3.96
N PRO A 425 0.46 -12.62 -4.67
CA PRO A 425 -0.68 -13.41 -5.09
C PRO A 425 -1.45 -14.00 -3.90
N GLU A 426 -0.78 -14.42 -2.82
CA GLU A 426 -1.37 -15.13 -1.68
C GLU A 426 -2.36 -14.32 -0.85
N ASN A 427 -2.37 -13.00 -0.98
CA ASN A 427 -3.22 -12.11 -0.19
C ASN A 427 -3.72 -10.87 -0.94
N GLY A 428 -3.34 -10.70 -2.21
CA GLY A 428 -3.73 -9.56 -3.04
C GLY A 428 -3.08 -8.23 -2.62
N GLU A 429 -2.09 -8.23 -1.74
CA GLU A 429 -1.45 -7.00 -1.27
C GLU A 429 -0.62 -6.35 -2.37
N LEU A 430 -0.92 -5.08 -2.65
CA LEU A 430 -0.19 -4.28 -3.62
C LEU A 430 1.14 -3.81 -3.01
N VAL A 431 2.23 -4.45 -3.43
CA VAL A 431 3.59 -4.20 -2.92
C VAL A 431 4.15 -2.91 -3.51
N ALA A 432 3.93 -2.71 -4.80
CA ALA A 432 4.39 -1.53 -5.54
C ALA A 432 3.41 -1.15 -6.66
N ALA A 433 3.26 0.15 -6.90
CA ALA A 433 2.47 0.71 -7.99
C ALA A 433 3.11 1.98 -8.55
N VAL A 434 3.25 2.04 -9.88
CA VAL A 434 3.73 3.21 -10.60
C VAL A 434 2.81 3.43 -11.78
N GLY A 435 2.26 4.64 -11.90
CA GLY A 435 1.32 5.05 -12.95
C GLY A 435 1.84 6.16 -13.85
N SER A 436 3.09 6.60 -13.62
CA SER A 436 3.69 7.74 -14.30
C SER A 436 5.18 7.50 -14.58
N THR A 437 5.62 7.76 -15.82
CA THR A 437 7.06 7.79 -16.17
C THR A 437 7.70 9.13 -15.77
N GLN A 438 6.87 10.16 -15.62
CA GLN A 438 7.22 11.51 -15.19
C GLN A 438 6.59 11.83 -13.82
N ASP A 439 6.67 13.08 -13.38
CA ASP A 439 5.99 13.55 -12.17
C ASP A 439 4.46 13.36 -12.29
N PHE A 440 3.82 13.02 -11.18
CA PHE A 440 2.40 12.75 -11.15
C PHE A 440 1.58 14.00 -11.49
N THR A 441 0.71 13.89 -12.50
CA THR A 441 -0.12 15.00 -13.01
C THR A 441 -1.58 14.91 -12.58
N GLY A 442 -1.95 13.92 -11.75
CA GLY A 442 -3.34 13.63 -11.37
C GLY A 442 -4.00 12.52 -12.20
N PHE A 443 -3.40 12.09 -13.31
CA PHE A 443 -3.87 10.96 -14.10
C PHE A 443 -3.07 9.69 -13.79
N ASN A 444 -3.69 8.75 -13.08
CA ASN A 444 -3.02 7.55 -12.60
C ASN A 444 -3.19 6.41 -13.59
N ARG A 445 -2.19 6.15 -14.45
CA ARG A 445 -2.32 5.15 -15.53
C ARG A 445 -2.50 3.72 -15.01
N ALA A 446 -2.17 3.44 -13.76
CA ALA A 446 -2.45 2.13 -13.16
C ALA A 446 -3.96 1.86 -13.00
N LEU A 447 -4.78 2.92 -12.91
CA LEU A 447 -6.23 2.86 -12.71
C LEU A 447 -7.02 3.45 -13.89
N ASP A 448 -6.61 4.62 -14.38
CA ASP A 448 -7.39 5.46 -15.30
C ASP A 448 -7.11 5.15 -16.77
N ALA A 449 -5.94 4.60 -17.10
CA ALA A 449 -5.58 4.28 -18.47
C ALA A 449 -6.25 2.98 -18.91
N LYS A 450 -7.53 3.06 -19.28
CA LYS A 450 -8.26 1.95 -19.89
C LYS A 450 -7.82 1.78 -21.34
N ARG A 451 -7.04 0.74 -21.63
CA ARG A 451 -6.46 0.47 -22.96
C ARG A 451 -6.77 -0.93 -23.42
N GLN A 452 -6.73 -1.14 -24.75
CA GLN A 452 -6.89 -2.47 -25.31
C GLN A 452 -5.79 -3.38 -24.77
N VAL A 453 -6.18 -4.54 -24.26
CA VAL A 453 -5.25 -5.48 -23.59
C VAL A 453 -4.64 -6.50 -24.55
N GLY A 454 -5.19 -6.61 -25.76
CA GLY A 454 -4.70 -7.51 -26.80
C GLY A 454 -4.66 -8.97 -26.36
N SER A 455 -3.58 -9.68 -26.71
CA SER A 455 -3.43 -11.12 -26.44
C SER A 455 -3.36 -11.54 -24.96
N LEU A 456 -3.49 -10.62 -24.00
CA LEU A 456 -3.51 -10.95 -22.57
C LEU A 456 -4.71 -11.78 -22.13
N LEU A 457 -5.83 -11.75 -22.88
CA LEU A 457 -7.03 -12.50 -22.50
C LEU A 457 -7.08 -13.93 -23.05
N LYS A 458 -6.15 -14.28 -23.94
CA LYS A 458 -6.09 -15.62 -24.54
C LYS A 458 -6.10 -16.75 -23.51
N PRO A 459 -5.36 -16.70 -22.39
CA PRO A 459 -5.34 -17.78 -21.41
C PRO A 459 -6.73 -18.19 -20.90
N ILE A 460 -7.70 -17.27 -20.87
CA ILE A 460 -9.09 -17.55 -20.46
C ILE A 460 -9.79 -18.46 -21.48
N ILE A 461 -9.51 -18.29 -22.76
CA ILE A 461 -10.07 -19.13 -23.84
C ILE A 461 -9.53 -20.56 -23.72
N TYR A 462 -8.22 -20.69 -23.52
CA TYR A 462 -7.59 -22.01 -23.31
C TYR A 462 -8.04 -22.65 -22.00
N LEU A 463 -8.29 -21.85 -20.95
CA LEU A 463 -8.87 -22.33 -19.72
C LEU A 463 -10.27 -22.93 -19.95
N ASN A 464 -11.15 -22.25 -20.68
CA ASN A 464 -12.47 -22.80 -21.01
C ASN A 464 -12.36 -24.13 -21.77
N ALA A 465 -11.36 -24.26 -22.65
CA ALA A 465 -11.08 -25.51 -23.36
C ALA A 465 -10.65 -26.65 -22.42
N ILE A 466 -9.75 -26.37 -21.48
CA ILE A 466 -9.30 -27.32 -20.46
C ILE A 466 -10.46 -27.71 -19.52
N GLU A 467 -11.21 -26.74 -19.01
CA GLU A 467 -12.35 -26.97 -18.11
C GLU A 467 -13.46 -27.80 -18.77
N SER A 468 -13.57 -27.77 -20.10
CA SER A 468 -14.54 -28.60 -20.83
C SER A 468 -14.20 -30.09 -20.84
N GLY A 469 -12.96 -30.46 -20.53
CA GLY A 469 -12.46 -31.84 -20.61
C GLY A 469 -12.30 -32.39 -22.03
N ARG A 470 -12.56 -31.58 -23.07
CA ARG A 470 -12.45 -31.99 -24.49
C ARG A 470 -11.07 -31.77 -25.08
N TYR A 471 -10.27 -30.91 -24.45
CA TYR A 471 -8.97 -30.47 -24.97
C TYR A 471 -7.86 -30.71 -23.95
N THR A 472 -6.69 -31.07 -24.47
CA THR A 472 -5.43 -31.19 -23.74
C THR A 472 -4.38 -30.32 -24.42
N TRP A 473 -3.22 -30.14 -23.78
CA TRP A 473 -2.13 -29.37 -24.37
C TRP A 473 -1.57 -29.94 -25.67
N ALA A 474 -1.74 -31.25 -25.90
CA ALA A 474 -1.36 -31.93 -27.13
C ALA A 474 -2.47 -31.92 -28.19
N SER A 475 -3.69 -31.47 -27.85
CA SER A 475 -4.80 -31.48 -28.80
C SER A 475 -4.45 -30.67 -30.06
N PRO A 476 -4.65 -31.24 -31.26
CA PRO A 476 -4.41 -30.54 -32.51
C PRO A 476 -5.49 -29.46 -32.70
N ILE A 477 -5.07 -28.23 -32.93
CA ILE A 477 -5.97 -27.11 -33.25
C ILE A 477 -5.53 -26.43 -34.55
N GLU A 478 -6.53 -25.97 -35.31
CA GLU A 478 -6.32 -25.40 -36.63
C GLU A 478 -5.96 -23.91 -36.56
N ASP A 479 -4.86 -23.52 -37.21
CA ASP A 479 -4.39 -22.15 -37.37
C ASP A 479 -4.49 -21.65 -38.82
N SER A 480 -5.67 -21.83 -39.42
CA SER A 480 -6.00 -21.37 -40.77
C SER A 480 -7.00 -20.21 -40.76
N ALA A 481 -7.10 -19.47 -41.87
CA ALA A 481 -8.02 -18.35 -42.01
C ALA A 481 -9.43 -18.71 -41.55
N VAL A 482 -10.03 -17.83 -40.74
CA VAL A 482 -11.38 -18.01 -40.20
C VAL A 482 -12.21 -16.79 -40.55
N ASN A 483 -13.47 -17.02 -40.90
CA ASN A 483 -14.45 -15.96 -41.12
C ASN A 483 -15.56 -16.06 -40.06
N ILE A 484 -15.66 -15.05 -39.19
CA ILE A 484 -16.67 -15.02 -38.13
C ILE A 484 -17.80 -14.08 -38.57
N PRO A 485 -19.04 -14.58 -38.73
CA PRO A 485 -20.18 -13.70 -39.03
C PRO A 485 -20.44 -12.75 -37.86
N ILE A 486 -20.73 -11.50 -38.18
CA ILE A 486 -21.20 -10.45 -37.26
C ILE A 486 -22.64 -10.07 -37.67
N ASP A 487 -23.34 -9.28 -36.87
CA ASP A 487 -24.68 -8.77 -37.17
C ASP A 487 -24.82 -8.22 -38.62
N GLY A 488 -25.86 -8.71 -39.31
CA GLY A 488 -26.15 -8.41 -40.72
C GLY A 488 -25.28 -9.21 -41.70
N ASP A 489 -24.89 -8.59 -42.81
CA ASP A 489 -24.03 -9.18 -43.86
C ASP A 489 -22.52 -8.96 -43.60
N LYS A 490 -22.15 -8.48 -42.41
CA LYS A 490 -20.75 -8.16 -42.07
C LYS A 490 -20.06 -9.38 -41.49
N SER A 491 -18.78 -9.54 -41.81
CA SER A 491 -17.99 -10.65 -41.29
C SER A 491 -16.58 -10.17 -40.90
N TRP A 492 -15.99 -10.84 -39.91
CA TRP A 492 -14.68 -10.51 -39.37
C TRP A 492 -13.68 -11.59 -39.70
N THR A 493 -12.63 -11.20 -40.43
CA THR A 493 -11.51 -12.06 -40.82
C THR A 493 -10.25 -11.64 -40.06
N PRO A 494 -9.99 -12.21 -38.86
CA PRO A 494 -8.75 -11.95 -38.14
C PRO A 494 -7.54 -12.50 -38.90
N LYS A 495 -6.34 -12.03 -38.51
CA LYS A 495 -5.06 -12.53 -39.03
C LYS A 495 -4.08 -12.75 -37.90
N ASN A 496 -3.12 -13.66 -38.10
CA ASN A 496 -1.96 -13.76 -37.24
C ASN A 496 -1.08 -12.52 -37.36
N TYR A 497 -0.39 -12.18 -36.28
CA TYR A 497 0.50 -11.01 -36.24
C TYR A 497 1.66 -11.13 -37.25
N SER A 498 2.21 -12.33 -37.45
CA SER A 498 3.22 -12.63 -38.47
C SER A 498 2.66 -12.72 -39.90
N GLY A 499 1.35 -12.63 -40.08
CA GLY A 499 0.67 -12.69 -41.38
C GLY A 499 0.42 -14.09 -41.96
N GLY A 500 1.18 -15.11 -41.53
CA GLY A 500 1.07 -16.49 -42.02
C GLY A 500 0.13 -17.39 -41.19
N GLU A 501 -0.35 -18.45 -41.83
CA GLU A 501 -1.05 -19.59 -41.21
C GLU A 501 -0.02 -20.65 -40.78
N HIS A 502 -0.29 -21.39 -39.73
CA HIS A 502 0.61 -22.45 -39.23
C HIS A 502 0.04 -23.86 -39.39
N GLY A 503 -1.10 -24.00 -40.08
CA GLY A 503 -1.77 -25.30 -40.26
C GLY A 503 -2.29 -25.84 -38.94
N VAL A 504 -2.19 -27.16 -38.74
CA VAL A 504 -2.59 -27.80 -37.48
C VAL A 504 -1.40 -27.81 -36.53
N VAL A 505 -1.60 -27.23 -35.33
CA VAL A 505 -0.56 -27.15 -34.30
C VAL A 505 -1.09 -27.63 -32.94
N PRO A 506 -0.22 -28.10 -32.02
CA PRO A 506 -0.64 -28.41 -30.66
C PRO A 506 -1.18 -27.16 -29.95
N MET A 507 -2.23 -27.33 -29.14
CA MET A 507 -2.84 -26.26 -28.34
C MET A 507 -1.81 -25.50 -27.50
N GLN A 508 -0.80 -26.19 -26.96
CA GLN A 508 0.30 -25.59 -26.20
C GLN A 508 1.15 -24.64 -27.05
N GLN A 509 1.47 -25.03 -28.29
CA GLN A 509 2.26 -24.21 -29.21
C GLN A 509 1.49 -22.95 -29.60
N ALA A 510 0.18 -23.06 -29.83
CA ALA A 510 -0.67 -21.93 -30.18
C ALA A 510 -0.74 -20.88 -29.08
N LEU A 511 -0.86 -21.28 -27.81
CA LEU A 511 -0.80 -20.34 -26.68
C LEU A 511 0.61 -19.76 -26.50
N ALA A 512 1.65 -20.60 -26.55
CA ALA A 512 3.04 -20.19 -26.35
C ALA A 512 3.48 -19.13 -27.36
N ASN A 513 3.15 -19.33 -28.64
CA ASN A 513 3.44 -18.38 -29.72
C ASN A 513 2.34 -17.34 -29.93
N SER A 514 1.25 -17.42 -29.16
CA SER A 514 0.15 -16.46 -29.17
C SER A 514 -0.53 -16.32 -30.54
N TYR A 515 -0.80 -17.42 -31.24
CA TYR A 515 -1.48 -17.40 -32.54
C TYR A 515 -2.93 -16.92 -32.44
N ASN A 516 -3.35 -16.05 -33.35
CA ASN A 516 -4.66 -15.40 -33.33
C ASN A 516 -5.74 -16.32 -33.92
N LEU A 517 -5.47 -16.95 -35.06
CA LEU A 517 -6.47 -17.75 -35.79
C LEU A 517 -6.91 -18.96 -34.95
N SER A 518 -5.96 -19.74 -34.43
CA SER A 518 -6.20 -20.84 -33.49
C SER A 518 -7.07 -20.42 -32.31
N THR A 519 -6.76 -19.27 -31.72
CA THR A 519 -7.44 -18.79 -30.52
C THR A 519 -8.87 -18.35 -30.81
N VAL A 520 -9.12 -17.69 -31.95
CA VAL A 520 -10.48 -17.28 -32.34
C VAL A 520 -11.34 -18.49 -32.65
N ARG A 521 -10.79 -19.49 -33.36
CA ARG A 521 -11.49 -20.74 -33.66
C ARG A 521 -11.90 -21.45 -32.37
N LEU A 522 -10.95 -21.65 -31.46
CA LEU A 522 -11.21 -22.27 -30.16
C LEU A 522 -12.23 -21.48 -29.34
N ALA A 523 -12.13 -20.15 -29.29
CA ALA A 523 -13.09 -19.31 -28.57
C ALA A 523 -14.51 -19.40 -29.13
N ASN A 524 -14.65 -19.49 -30.46
CA ASN A 524 -15.95 -19.57 -31.12
C ASN A 524 -16.73 -20.83 -30.73
N GLU A 525 -16.05 -21.93 -30.37
CA GLU A 525 -16.70 -23.15 -29.90
C GLU A 525 -17.38 -23.00 -28.53
N PHE A 526 -16.87 -22.10 -27.67
CA PHE A 526 -17.39 -21.89 -26.31
C PHE A 526 -18.31 -20.66 -26.21
N GLY A 527 -18.22 -19.75 -27.18
CA GLY A 527 -19.09 -18.58 -27.29
C GLY A 527 -18.72 -17.41 -26.38
N LEU A 528 -19.26 -16.24 -26.73
CA LEU A 528 -18.93 -14.96 -26.07
C LEU A 528 -19.38 -14.91 -24.62
N SER A 529 -20.54 -15.48 -24.30
CA SER A 529 -21.12 -15.43 -22.96
C SER A 529 -20.23 -16.15 -21.93
N ALA A 530 -19.68 -17.32 -22.28
CA ALA A 530 -18.77 -18.05 -21.39
C ALA A 530 -17.49 -17.24 -21.09
N PHE A 531 -16.91 -16.64 -22.14
CA PHE A 531 -15.73 -15.80 -22.02
C PHE A 531 -15.99 -14.53 -21.17
N SER A 532 -17.06 -13.79 -21.47
CA SER A 532 -17.42 -12.56 -20.75
C SER A 532 -17.80 -12.82 -19.29
N ASN A 533 -18.47 -13.93 -18.98
CA ASN A 533 -18.78 -14.33 -17.61
C ASN A 533 -17.51 -14.65 -16.81
N LYS A 534 -16.54 -15.35 -17.42
CA LYS A 534 -15.26 -15.65 -16.77
C LYS A 534 -14.45 -14.37 -16.49
N LEU A 535 -14.44 -13.40 -17.40
CA LEU A 535 -13.81 -12.08 -17.16
C LEU A 535 -14.41 -11.36 -15.94
N LYS A 536 -15.74 -11.34 -15.82
CA LYS A 536 -16.42 -10.76 -14.65
C LYS A 536 -16.06 -11.51 -13.36
N GLN A 537 -16.05 -12.84 -13.40
CA GLN A 537 -15.64 -13.68 -12.27
C GLN A 537 -14.21 -13.35 -11.80
N PHE A 538 -13.30 -13.10 -12.74
CA PHE A 538 -11.91 -12.75 -12.46
C PHE A 538 -11.70 -11.32 -11.94
N GLY A 539 -12.77 -10.51 -11.89
CA GLY A 539 -12.76 -9.16 -11.30
C GLY A 539 -12.68 -8.01 -12.30
N VAL A 540 -12.97 -8.26 -13.58
CA VAL A 540 -13.12 -7.17 -14.55
C VAL A 540 -14.41 -6.40 -14.26
N SER A 541 -14.27 -5.09 -14.11
CA SER A 541 -15.37 -4.17 -13.78
C SER A 541 -15.77 -3.27 -14.96
N SER A 542 -14.86 -3.09 -15.92
CA SER A 542 -15.09 -2.35 -17.14
C SER A 542 -16.16 -3.00 -18.01
N ASP A 543 -16.84 -2.18 -18.81
CA ASP A 543 -17.84 -2.66 -19.75
C ASP A 543 -17.20 -3.63 -20.76
N ILE A 544 -17.82 -4.80 -20.92
CA ILE A 544 -17.31 -5.88 -21.77
C ILE A 544 -18.14 -5.89 -23.06
N PRO A 545 -17.57 -5.50 -24.20
CA PRO A 545 -18.30 -5.48 -25.45
C PRO A 545 -18.76 -6.87 -25.89
N ALA A 546 -19.90 -6.96 -26.56
CA ALA A 546 -20.50 -8.21 -27.00
C ALA A 546 -20.15 -8.58 -28.45
N TYR A 547 -18.89 -8.40 -28.87
CA TYR A 547 -18.44 -8.74 -30.24
C TYR A 547 -17.24 -9.70 -30.27
N PRO A 548 -17.07 -10.55 -31.30
CA PRO A 548 -16.01 -11.58 -31.36
C PRO A 548 -14.57 -11.09 -31.19
N SER A 549 -14.27 -9.85 -31.58
CA SER A 549 -12.91 -9.32 -31.48
C SER A 549 -12.39 -9.18 -30.05
N ILE A 550 -13.26 -9.29 -29.02
CA ILE A 550 -12.82 -9.36 -27.62
C ILE A 550 -11.94 -10.58 -27.33
N TYR A 551 -12.05 -11.67 -28.10
CA TYR A 551 -11.18 -12.85 -27.96
C TYR A 551 -9.70 -12.51 -28.19
N LEU A 552 -9.44 -11.47 -28.98
CA LEU A 552 -8.10 -10.94 -29.23
C LEU A 552 -7.80 -9.68 -28.40
N GLY A 553 -8.63 -9.38 -27.40
CA GLY A 553 -8.44 -8.29 -26.45
C GLY A 553 -8.82 -6.91 -26.96
N ALA A 554 -9.78 -6.82 -27.89
CA ALA A 554 -10.41 -5.56 -28.29
C ALA A 554 -11.38 -5.04 -27.20
N VAL A 555 -10.89 -4.90 -25.97
CA VAL A 555 -11.62 -4.39 -24.80
C VAL A 555 -10.66 -3.55 -23.96
N ASN A 556 -11.14 -2.40 -23.50
CA ASN A 556 -10.34 -1.47 -22.73
C ASN A 556 -10.38 -1.83 -21.24
N MET A 557 -9.22 -2.12 -20.66
CA MET A 557 -9.08 -2.40 -19.23
C MET A 557 -7.93 -1.60 -18.63
N SER A 558 -8.01 -1.32 -17.34
CA SER A 558 -6.91 -0.74 -16.58
C SER A 558 -5.84 -1.81 -16.25
N PRO A 559 -4.58 -1.40 -16.01
CA PRO A 559 -3.57 -2.32 -15.47
C PRO A 559 -4.00 -3.03 -14.18
N MET A 560 -4.79 -2.37 -13.32
CA MET A 560 -5.32 -2.98 -12.09
C MET A 560 -6.30 -4.13 -12.36
N GLU A 561 -7.15 -4.00 -13.38
CA GLU A 561 -8.06 -5.09 -13.78
C GLU A 561 -7.28 -6.27 -14.37
N VAL A 562 -6.23 -5.99 -15.16
CA VAL A 562 -5.33 -7.04 -15.67
C VAL A 562 -4.59 -7.72 -14.52
N LEU A 563 -4.17 -6.99 -13.48
CA LEU A 563 -3.56 -7.54 -12.29
C LEU A 563 -4.51 -8.53 -11.59
N SER A 564 -5.78 -8.16 -11.45
CA SER A 564 -6.82 -9.05 -10.90
C SER A 564 -6.96 -10.33 -11.74
N ILE A 565 -7.01 -10.23 -13.07
CA ILE A 565 -7.07 -11.40 -13.97
C ILE A 565 -5.90 -12.36 -13.70
N TYR A 566 -4.67 -11.85 -13.72
CA TYR A 566 -3.48 -12.71 -13.58
C TYR A 566 -3.27 -13.22 -12.16
N GLY A 567 -3.77 -12.51 -11.15
CA GLY A 567 -3.82 -12.99 -9.77
C GLY A 567 -4.55 -14.33 -9.64
N ASN A 568 -5.63 -14.56 -10.40
CA ASN A 568 -6.36 -15.83 -10.39
C ASN A 568 -5.52 -17.01 -10.87
N PHE A 569 -4.63 -16.79 -11.85
CA PHE A 569 -3.72 -17.84 -12.33
C PHE A 569 -2.58 -18.08 -11.34
N ALA A 570 -2.00 -17.00 -10.80
CA ALA A 570 -0.87 -17.06 -9.88
C ALA A 570 -1.18 -17.79 -8.57
N THR A 571 -2.44 -17.77 -8.13
CA THR A 571 -2.91 -18.37 -6.87
C THR A 571 -3.41 -19.80 -7.04
N GLY A 572 -3.39 -20.36 -8.25
CA GLY A 572 -3.97 -21.67 -8.52
C GLY A 572 -5.51 -21.68 -8.50
N GLY A 573 -6.16 -20.57 -8.86
CA GLY A 573 -7.61 -20.51 -9.07
C GLY A 573 -8.40 -19.76 -8.00
N PHE A 574 -7.74 -19.00 -7.13
CA PHE A 574 -8.38 -18.21 -6.08
C PHE A 574 -8.21 -16.71 -6.32
N LYS A 575 -9.31 -15.97 -6.35
CA LYS A 575 -9.29 -14.53 -6.47
C LYS A 575 -9.03 -13.90 -5.11
N TYR A 576 -7.93 -13.15 -5.04
CA TYR A 576 -7.65 -12.19 -3.99
C TYR A 576 -7.74 -10.78 -4.59
N PRO A 577 -8.78 -9.99 -4.24
CA PRO A 577 -8.90 -8.63 -4.74
C PRO A 577 -7.65 -7.81 -4.38
N PRO A 578 -7.08 -7.04 -5.33
CA PRO A 578 -5.96 -6.15 -5.03
C PRO A 578 -6.32 -5.17 -3.91
N ARG A 579 -5.48 -5.08 -2.89
CA ARG A 579 -5.65 -4.15 -1.76
C ARG A 579 -4.40 -3.32 -1.53
N SER A 580 -4.59 -2.04 -1.21
CA SER A 580 -3.51 -1.10 -0.88
C SER A 580 -3.44 -0.76 0.62
N ILE A 581 -4.47 -1.14 1.39
CA ILE A 581 -4.62 -0.81 2.81
C ILE A 581 -4.73 -2.11 3.61
N ARG A 582 -3.98 -2.19 4.71
CA ARG A 582 -4.07 -3.30 5.68
C ARG A 582 -5.01 -2.94 6.83
N THR A 583 -4.81 -1.75 7.40
CA THR A 583 -5.45 -1.35 8.66
C THR A 583 -5.70 0.16 8.70
N VAL A 584 -6.84 0.57 9.25
CA VAL A 584 -7.16 1.97 9.57
C VAL A 584 -7.45 2.09 11.06
N VAL A 585 -6.78 3.05 11.70
CA VAL A 585 -6.84 3.27 13.15
C VAL A 585 -7.18 4.74 13.41
N ASP A 586 -8.05 5.00 14.39
CA ASP A 586 -8.38 6.37 14.78
C ASP A 586 -7.25 7.07 15.56
N ALA A 587 -7.44 8.36 15.85
CA ALA A 587 -6.49 9.14 16.64
C ALA A 587 -6.37 8.67 18.11
N LYS A 588 -7.33 7.88 18.62
CA LYS A 588 -7.35 7.32 19.98
C LYS A 588 -6.69 5.93 20.06
N GLY A 589 -6.38 5.31 18.93
CA GLY A 589 -5.80 3.97 18.86
C GLY A 589 -6.82 2.86 18.65
N HIS A 590 -8.10 3.16 18.45
CA HIS A 590 -9.09 2.15 18.12
C HIS A 590 -8.95 1.72 16.66
N LEU A 591 -8.91 0.40 16.47
CA LEU A 591 -9.02 -0.21 15.16
C LEU A 591 -10.41 0.08 14.58
N LEU A 592 -10.47 0.84 13.49
CA LEU A 592 -11.72 1.09 12.77
C LEU A 592 -12.02 -0.04 11.80
N GLU A 593 -11.01 -0.46 11.05
CA GLU A 593 -11.19 -1.48 10.02
C GLU A 593 -9.91 -2.26 9.75
N ARG A 594 -10.12 -3.55 9.51
CA ARG A 594 -9.12 -4.47 9.01
C ARG A 594 -9.63 -5.01 7.69
N TYR A 595 -8.88 -4.75 6.62
CA TYR A 595 -9.21 -5.27 5.30
C TYR A 595 -9.00 -6.80 5.32
N GLY A 596 -10.09 -7.55 5.54
CA GLY A 596 -10.07 -9.00 5.56
C GLY A 596 -9.75 -9.60 4.19
N LEU A 597 -9.36 -10.87 4.17
CA LEU A 597 -9.18 -11.60 2.91
C LEU A 597 -10.55 -12.10 2.44
N ASN A 598 -11.08 -11.52 1.36
CA ASN A 598 -12.23 -12.07 0.65
C ASN A 598 -11.73 -12.99 -0.46
N VAL A 599 -11.70 -14.30 -0.17
CA VAL A 599 -11.18 -15.32 -1.08
C VAL A 599 -12.34 -15.98 -1.81
N GLN A 600 -12.30 -15.91 -3.15
CA GLN A 600 -13.29 -16.56 -4.00
C GLN A 600 -12.60 -17.57 -4.92
N GLN A 601 -13.04 -18.82 -4.93
CA GLN A 601 -12.58 -19.78 -5.94
C GLN A 601 -13.20 -19.41 -7.31
N THR A 602 -12.35 -19.22 -8.30
CA THR A 602 -12.74 -18.80 -9.66
C THR A 602 -12.35 -19.81 -10.74
N ILE A 603 -11.38 -20.68 -10.44
CA ILE A 603 -10.94 -21.78 -11.31
C ILE A 603 -10.89 -23.05 -10.46
N ASP A 604 -11.23 -24.19 -11.04
CA ASP A 604 -10.93 -25.48 -10.40
C ASP A 604 -9.39 -25.64 -10.25
N PRO A 605 -8.86 -26.00 -9.08
CA PRO A 605 -7.41 -26.10 -8.88
C PRO A 605 -6.68 -27.07 -9.82
N ALA A 606 -7.34 -28.14 -10.30
CA ALA A 606 -6.74 -29.02 -11.30
C ALA A 606 -6.62 -28.32 -12.67
N ALA A 607 -7.67 -27.62 -13.09
CA ALA A 607 -7.63 -26.81 -14.31
C ALA A 607 -6.63 -25.64 -14.19
N ALA A 608 -6.52 -25.03 -13.00
CA ALA A 608 -5.56 -23.97 -12.70
C ALA A 608 -4.10 -24.45 -12.83
N TYR A 609 -3.81 -25.65 -12.32
CA TYR A 609 -2.50 -26.28 -12.49
C TYR A 609 -2.17 -26.52 -13.97
N ILE A 610 -3.14 -27.02 -14.75
CA ILE A 610 -2.97 -27.30 -16.18
C ILE A 610 -2.80 -26.01 -16.99
N ILE A 611 -3.60 -24.95 -16.75
CA ILE A 611 -3.44 -23.67 -17.45
C ILE A 611 -2.08 -23.02 -17.13
N ASN A 612 -1.61 -23.17 -15.90
CA ASN A 612 -0.30 -22.66 -15.48
C ASN A 612 0.85 -23.30 -16.27
N TYR A 613 0.79 -24.61 -16.56
CA TYR A 613 1.76 -25.24 -17.47
C TYR A 613 1.81 -24.53 -18.83
N GLY A 614 0.66 -24.22 -19.44
CA GLY A 614 0.61 -23.48 -20.70
C GLY A 614 1.25 -22.09 -20.62
N LEU A 615 0.99 -21.35 -19.55
CA LEU A 615 1.63 -20.05 -19.28
C LEU A 615 3.14 -20.16 -19.03
N GLN A 616 3.60 -21.27 -18.44
CA GLN A 616 5.03 -21.57 -18.31
C GLN A 616 5.67 -21.86 -19.67
N GLN A 617 4.94 -22.50 -20.60
CA GLN A 617 5.44 -22.69 -21.96
C GLN A 617 5.55 -21.38 -22.75
N VAL A 618 4.66 -20.40 -22.51
CA VAL A 618 4.84 -19.04 -23.06
C VAL A 618 6.18 -18.45 -22.62
N MET A 619 6.58 -18.70 -21.37
CA MET A 619 7.84 -18.23 -20.82
C MET A 619 9.05 -19.06 -21.24
N ARG A 620 8.92 -20.37 -21.47
CA ARG A 620 10.05 -21.24 -21.81
C ARG A 620 10.41 -21.20 -23.29
N SER A 621 9.42 -21.30 -24.17
CA SER A 621 9.62 -21.45 -25.61
C SER A 621 8.92 -20.38 -26.44
N GLY A 622 7.97 -19.67 -25.84
CA GLY A 622 7.09 -18.73 -26.53
C GLY A 622 7.51 -17.25 -26.47
N THR A 623 6.51 -16.38 -26.49
CA THR A 623 6.69 -14.92 -26.56
C THR A 623 7.35 -14.28 -25.33
N GLY A 624 7.45 -15.03 -24.22
CA GLY A 624 8.11 -14.61 -22.97
C GLY A 624 9.55 -15.11 -22.79
N ARG A 625 10.08 -15.93 -23.71
CA ARG A 625 11.36 -16.66 -23.55
C ARG A 625 12.58 -15.83 -23.19
N SER A 626 12.62 -14.57 -23.60
CA SER A 626 13.75 -13.68 -23.28
C SER A 626 13.88 -13.36 -21.80
N ALA A 627 12.88 -13.66 -20.97
CA ALA A 627 12.99 -13.55 -19.51
C ALA A 627 14.12 -14.43 -18.94
N TYR A 628 14.28 -15.65 -19.47
CA TYR A 628 15.30 -16.59 -19.00
C TYR A 628 16.72 -16.26 -19.47
N ASN A 629 16.90 -15.24 -20.32
CA ASN A 629 18.23 -14.66 -20.58
C ASN A 629 18.81 -13.94 -19.37
N SER A 630 18.01 -13.73 -18.32
CA SER A 630 18.48 -13.03 -17.13
C SER A 630 17.82 -13.42 -15.82
N LEU A 631 16.82 -14.28 -15.83
CA LEU A 631 16.21 -14.88 -14.65
C LEU A 631 16.44 -16.40 -14.73
N PRO A 632 16.66 -17.10 -13.60
CA PRO A 632 16.87 -18.55 -13.63
C PRO A 632 15.66 -19.33 -14.13
N GLU A 633 15.89 -20.37 -14.95
CA GLU A 633 14.82 -21.28 -15.39
C GLU A 633 14.17 -22.06 -14.24
N SER A 634 14.89 -22.23 -13.12
CA SER A 634 14.36 -22.85 -11.90
C SER A 634 13.18 -22.09 -11.29
N LEU A 635 13.01 -20.80 -11.61
CA LEU A 635 11.85 -20.02 -11.17
C LEU A 635 10.53 -20.47 -11.82
N ASN A 636 10.59 -21.22 -12.93
CA ASN A 636 9.42 -21.73 -13.63
C ASN A 636 8.32 -20.68 -13.85
N LEU A 637 8.74 -19.47 -14.23
CA LEU A 637 7.90 -18.30 -14.42
C LEU A 637 6.75 -18.59 -15.38
N ALA A 638 5.61 -17.94 -15.14
CA ALA A 638 4.43 -18.01 -15.98
C ALA A 638 4.01 -16.60 -16.39
N GLY A 639 3.50 -16.44 -17.61
CA GLY A 639 3.07 -15.12 -18.07
C GLY A 639 2.59 -15.10 -19.51
N LYS A 640 2.26 -13.89 -19.98
CA LYS A 640 1.72 -13.65 -21.31
C LYS A 640 2.05 -12.26 -21.79
N SER A 641 2.45 -12.18 -23.07
CA SER A 641 2.55 -10.91 -23.79
C SER A 641 1.22 -10.50 -24.41
N GLY A 642 0.95 -9.19 -24.40
CA GLY A 642 -0.15 -8.55 -25.12
C GLY A 642 0.38 -7.48 -26.08
N THR A 643 -0.11 -7.51 -27.32
CA THR A 643 0.17 -6.50 -28.34
C THR A 643 -1.16 -6.14 -28.98
N THR A 644 -1.45 -4.85 -29.11
CA THR A 644 -2.64 -4.36 -29.81
C THR A 644 -2.37 -4.09 -31.28
N ASN A 645 -3.44 -3.86 -32.06
CA ASN A 645 -3.33 -3.47 -33.45
C ASN A 645 -2.49 -2.19 -33.59
N ASP A 646 -1.76 -2.10 -34.71
CA ASP A 646 -0.78 -1.04 -34.98
C ASP A 646 0.29 -0.86 -33.88
N THR A 647 0.46 -1.80 -32.94
CA THR A 647 1.42 -1.69 -31.83
C THR A 647 1.25 -0.40 -31.01
N ARG A 648 0.01 -0.02 -30.70
CA ARG A 648 -0.29 1.17 -29.87
C ARG A 648 -0.01 0.92 -28.40
N ASP A 649 -0.34 -0.27 -27.93
CA ASP A 649 -0.17 -0.68 -26.54
C ASP A 649 0.67 -1.95 -26.49
N SER A 650 1.67 -1.91 -25.61
CA SER A 650 2.54 -3.04 -25.28
C SER A 650 2.25 -3.46 -23.86
N TRP A 651 1.90 -4.73 -23.69
CA TRP A 651 1.53 -5.31 -22.40
C TRP A 651 2.34 -6.55 -22.09
N PHE A 652 2.60 -6.74 -20.79
CA PHE A 652 3.07 -8.00 -20.27
C PHE A 652 2.49 -8.22 -18.88
N ALA A 653 1.94 -9.40 -18.65
CA ALA A 653 1.47 -9.83 -17.34
C ALA A 653 2.06 -11.20 -17.03
N GLY A 654 2.70 -11.33 -15.87
CA GLY A 654 3.40 -12.55 -15.49
C GLY A 654 3.67 -12.59 -14.00
N TYR A 655 4.07 -13.75 -13.52
CA TYR A 655 4.25 -14.01 -12.10
C TYR A 655 5.35 -15.04 -11.81
N SER A 656 5.88 -14.91 -10.61
CA SER A 656 6.67 -15.91 -9.89
C SER A 656 5.81 -16.51 -8.77
N GLY A 657 6.37 -17.37 -7.91
CA GLY A 657 5.64 -17.99 -6.80
C GLY A 657 5.10 -16.99 -5.77
N ASN A 658 5.72 -15.81 -5.65
CA ASN A 658 5.41 -14.83 -4.61
C ASN A 658 5.12 -13.41 -5.13
N HIS A 659 5.14 -13.18 -6.45
CA HIS A 659 4.82 -11.89 -7.05
C HIS A 659 4.03 -12.06 -8.35
N VAL A 660 2.92 -11.33 -8.49
CA VAL A 660 2.26 -11.09 -9.77
C VAL A 660 2.52 -9.65 -10.21
N ALA A 661 2.97 -9.46 -11.45
CA ALA A 661 3.32 -8.15 -11.97
C ALA A 661 2.73 -7.92 -13.37
N VAL A 662 2.19 -6.72 -13.55
CA VAL A 662 1.61 -6.23 -14.82
C VAL A 662 2.33 -4.98 -15.25
N VAL A 663 2.71 -4.95 -16.52
CA VAL A 663 3.33 -3.80 -17.18
C VAL A 663 2.52 -3.43 -18.41
N TRP A 664 2.23 -2.13 -18.54
CA TRP A 664 1.72 -1.52 -19.76
C TRP A 664 2.62 -0.38 -20.19
N LEU A 665 2.82 -0.25 -21.51
CA LEU A 665 3.46 0.89 -22.15
C LEU A 665 2.61 1.39 -23.33
N GLY A 666 2.51 2.70 -23.48
CA GLY A 666 1.76 3.34 -24.55
C GLY A 666 1.97 4.85 -24.59
N LEU A 667 1.37 5.51 -25.59
CA LEU A 667 1.31 6.97 -25.67
C LEU A 667 -0.07 7.45 -25.22
N ASP A 668 -0.12 8.53 -24.44
CA ASP A 668 -1.40 9.10 -23.95
C ASP A 668 -2.32 9.54 -25.10
N ASP A 669 -1.74 10.00 -26.22
CA ASP A 669 -2.47 10.39 -27.43
C ASP A 669 -2.86 9.20 -28.32
N ASN A 670 -2.68 7.96 -27.84
CA ASN A 670 -3.01 6.71 -28.53
C ASN A 670 -2.30 6.51 -29.89
N LYS A 671 -1.19 7.20 -30.15
CA LYS A 671 -0.39 6.96 -31.35
C LYS A 671 0.38 5.64 -31.30
N VAL A 672 0.81 5.19 -32.47
CA VAL A 672 1.61 3.98 -32.68
C VAL A 672 2.97 4.08 -31.98
N THR A 673 3.31 3.08 -31.16
CA THR A 673 4.63 3.00 -30.51
C THR A 673 5.63 2.21 -31.33
N GLY A 674 5.19 1.19 -32.07
CA GLY A 674 6.09 0.19 -32.66
C GLY A 674 6.58 -0.87 -31.67
N LEU A 675 6.12 -0.82 -30.42
CA LEU A 675 6.48 -1.78 -29.38
C LEU A 675 5.46 -2.91 -29.33
N THR A 676 5.95 -4.15 -29.32
CA THR A 676 5.15 -5.34 -29.04
C THR A 676 5.21 -5.65 -27.54
N GLY A 677 4.35 -6.53 -27.03
CA GLY A 677 4.48 -7.03 -25.66
C GLY A 677 5.87 -7.59 -25.34
N SER A 678 6.52 -8.25 -26.31
CA SER A 678 7.85 -8.86 -26.14
C SER A 678 9.02 -7.88 -26.31
N SER A 679 8.85 -6.77 -27.04
CA SER A 679 9.90 -5.76 -27.27
C SER A 679 9.77 -4.50 -26.41
N GLY A 680 8.61 -4.27 -25.78
CA GLY A 680 8.35 -3.14 -24.88
C GLY A 680 8.17 -3.56 -23.42
N ALA A 681 6.97 -4.03 -23.07
CA ALA A 681 6.57 -4.32 -21.70
C ALA A 681 7.34 -5.48 -21.06
N LEU A 682 7.66 -6.55 -21.79
CA LEU A 682 8.45 -7.67 -21.26
C LEU A 682 9.85 -7.24 -20.75
N PRO A 683 10.67 -6.48 -21.50
CA PRO A 683 11.92 -5.93 -20.97
C PRO A 683 11.77 -5.14 -19.66
N VAL A 684 10.70 -4.36 -19.52
CA VAL A 684 10.39 -3.63 -18.29
C VAL A 684 10.04 -4.61 -17.17
N TRP A 685 9.17 -5.58 -17.45
CA TRP A 685 8.78 -6.63 -16.49
C TRP A 685 9.99 -7.42 -15.99
N ILE A 686 10.90 -7.82 -16.88
CA ILE A 686 12.15 -8.52 -16.53
C ILE A 686 12.98 -7.67 -15.57
N ASN A 687 13.21 -6.40 -15.90
CA ASN A 687 14.06 -5.52 -15.09
C ASN A 687 13.43 -5.19 -13.73
N VAL A 688 12.10 -5.11 -13.66
CA VAL A 688 11.33 -4.96 -12.43
C VAL A 688 11.45 -6.21 -11.56
N MET A 689 11.14 -7.39 -12.11
CA MET A 689 11.16 -8.65 -11.37
C MET A 689 12.56 -9.01 -10.86
N LYS A 690 13.63 -8.64 -11.59
CA LYS A 690 15.02 -8.79 -11.13
C LYS A 690 15.34 -8.05 -9.84
N GLN A 691 14.65 -6.96 -9.52
CA GLN A 691 14.93 -6.21 -8.30
C GLN A 691 14.31 -6.87 -7.07
N LEU A 692 13.35 -7.77 -7.28
CA LEU A 692 12.56 -8.36 -6.22
C LEU A 692 13.03 -9.81 -5.98
N ARG A 693 12.98 -10.28 -4.74
CA ARG A 693 13.28 -11.67 -4.41
C ARG A 693 12.18 -12.58 -4.96
N GLN A 694 12.53 -13.41 -5.94
CA GLN A 694 11.60 -14.31 -6.60
C GLN A 694 11.60 -15.70 -5.96
N GLU A 695 10.42 -16.29 -5.87
CA GLU A 695 10.24 -17.72 -5.58
C GLU A 695 9.76 -18.46 -6.83
N PRO A 696 10.07 -19.75 -6.98
CA PRO A 696 9.61 -20.51 -8.13
C PRO A 696 8.09 -20.68 -8.11
N VAL A 697 7.45 -20.62 -9.29
CA VAL A 697 6.03 -20.97 -9.41
C VAL A 697 5.88 -22.47 -9.18
N ASN A 698 5.35 -22.83 -8.02
CA ASN A 698 5.16 -24.22 -7.59
C ASN A 698 3.73 -24.43 -7.08
N LEU A 699 2.77 -24.41 -8.01
CA LEU A 699 1.37 -24.74 -7.67
C LEU A 699 1.28 -26.19 -7.21
N ARG A 700 0.50 -26.43 -6.15
CA ARG A 700 0.25 -27.80 -5.66
C ARG A 700 -0.50 -28.60 -6.72
N GLN A 701 0.08 -29.71 -7.17
CA GLN A 701 -0.63 -30.68 -8.00
C GLN A 701 -1.75 -31.32 -7.20
N THR A 702 -2.95 -31.39 -7.78
CA THR A 702 -4.10 -32.07 -7.17
C THR A 702 -4.17 -33.53 -7.63
N ASP A 703 -4.91 -34.37 -6.89
CA ASP A 703 -5.10 -35.78 -7.24
C ASP A 703 -5.82 -35.99 -8.58
N ASN A 704 -6.51 -34.95 -9.07
CA ASN A 704 -7.21 -34.94 -10.35
C ASN A 704 -6.28 -34.57 -11.53
N VAL A 705 -4.99 -34.34 -11.29
CA VAL A 705 -4.00 -34.08 -12.35
C VAL A 705 -3.02 -35.26 -12.46
N GLN A 706 -2.79 -35.70 -13.69
CA GLN A 706 -1.81 -36.72 -14.01
C GLN A 706 -0.92 -36.26 -15.16
N TRP A 707 0.39 -36.45 -15.02
CA TRP A 707 1.35 -36.22 -16.09
C TRP A 707 1.48 -37.47 -16.95
N GLN A 708 1.42 -37.30 -18.27
CA GLN A 708 1.62 -38.38 -19.22
C GLN A 708 2.39 -37.90 -20.45
N TRP A 709 3.05 -38.84 -21.12
CA TRP A 709 3.54 -38.63 -22.47
C TRP A 709 2.38 -38.80 -23.43
N ILE A 710 2.11 -37.79 -24.26
CA ILE A 710 1.04 -37.76 -25.24
C ILE A 710 1.63 -37.46 -26.61
N ASP A 711 1.26 -38.25 -27.61
CA ASP A 711 1.64 -37.98 -28.98
C ASP A 711 0.87 -36.77 -29.52
N SER A 712 1.58 -35.76 -30.00
CA SER A 712 1.00 -34.50 -30.47
C SER A 712 0.15 -34.62 -31.73
N ALA A 713 0.34 -35.69 -32.52
CA ALA A 713 -0.38 -35.88 -33.78
C ALA A 713 -1.71 -36.63 -33.57
N SER A 714 -1.70 -37.71 -32.80
CA SER A 714 -2.87 -38.55 -32.52
C SER A 714 -3.65 -38.13 -31.27
N GLY A 715 -2.99 -37.52 -30.28
CA GLY A 715 -3.56 -37.28 -28.96
C GLY A 715 -3.61 -38.52 -28.05
N ASP A 716 -3.04 -39.65 -28.49
CA ASP A 716 -2.98 -40.90 -27.72
C ASP A 716 -1.78 -40.93 -26.77
N LEU A 717 -1.77 -41.87 -25.82
CA LEU A 717 -0.62 -42.11 -24.94
C LEU A 717 0.63 -42.45 -25.75
N SER A 718 1.76 -41.86 -25.37
CA SER A 718 3.07 -42.07 -25.98
C SER A 718 4.10 -42.36 -24.89
N ALA A 719 5.39 -42.39 -25.22
CA ALA A 719 6.44 -42.60 -24.23
C ALA A 719 7.62 -41.65 -24.45
N GLN A 720 8.48 -41.56 -23.43
CA GLN A 720 9.71 -40.80 -23.52
C GLN A 720 10.57 -41.31 -24.69
N GLY A 721 11.03 -40.39 -25.55
CA GLY A 721 11.87 -40.71 -26.70
C GLY A 721 11.10 -41.12 -27.96
N CYS A 722 9.78 -41.27 -27.90
CA CYS A 722 8.95 -41.38 -29.10
C CYS A 722 8.90 -40.03 -29.84
N ASP A 723 8.92 -40.06 -31.17
CA ASP A 723 8.78 -38.86 -31.99
C ASP A 723 7.41 -38.21 -31.75
N GLY A 724 7.36 -36.87 -31.71
CA GLY A 724 6.13 -36.12 -31.42
C GLY A 724 5.59 -36.25 -29.99
N ALA A 725 6.29 -36.92 -29.07
CA ALA A 725 5.82 -37.12 -27.70
C ALA A 725 6.00 -35.85 -26.83
N MET A 726 4.92 -35.42 -26.20
CA MET A 726 4.85 -34.28 -25.29
C MET A 726 4.58 -34.76 -23.87
N TYR A 727 5.42 -34.42 -22.90
CA TYR A 727 5.14 -34.67 -21.49
C TYR A 727 4.31 -33.54 -20.90
N ILE A 728 3.03 -33.79 -20.66
CA ILE A 728 2.04 -32.76 -20.30
C ILE A 728 1.16 -33.17 -19.11
N PRO A 729 0.66 -32.19 -18.32
CA PRO A 729 -0.34 -32.45 -17.31
C PRO A 729 -1.73 -32.53 -17.94
N LEU A 730 -2.52 -33.49 -17.48
CA LEU A 730 -3.87 -33.80 -17.95
C LEU A 730 -4.81 -33.87 -16.75
N LEU A 731 -6.09 -33.60 -16.98
CA LEU A 731 -7.11 -34.00 -16.03
C LEU A 731 -7.19 -35.53 -16.03
N ARG A 732 -7.32 -36.17 -14.86
CA ARG A 732 -7.34 -37.63 -14.75
C ARG A 732 -8.45 -38.25 -15.60
N GLN A 733 -9.60 -37.60 -15.70
CA GLN A 733 -10.72 -38.04 -16.53
C GLN A 733 -10.49 -37.85 -18.05
N THR A 734 -9.46 -37.10 -18.46
CA THR A 734 -9.13 -36.85 -19.88
C THR A 734 -7.91 -37.64 -20.34
N VAL A 735 -7.37 -38.55 -19.53
CA VAL A 735 -6.25 -39.41 -19.93
C VAL A 735 -6.73 -40.35 -21.05
N PRO A 736 -6.08 -40.38 -22.22
CA PRO A 736 -6.45 -41.28 -23.31
C PRO A 736 -6.36 -42.75 -22.90
N ARG A 737 -7.19 -43.60 -23.51
CA ARG A 737 -7.16 -45.05 -23.28
C ARG A 737 -6.35 -45.82 -24.33
N ARG A 738 -5.98 -45.16 -25.43
CA ARG A 738 -5.18 -45.72 -26.51
C ARG A 738 -3.75 -45.23 -26.38
N ALA A 739 -2.81 -46.02 -26.86
CA ALA A 739 -1.41 -45.68 -26.94
C ALA A 739 -0.91 -45.86 -28.38
N THR A 740 0.07 -45.05 -28.77
CA THR A 740 0.79 -45.22 -30.04
C THR A 740 1.60 -46.52 -30.00
N LEU A 741 1.99 -47.05 -31.16
CA LEU A 741 2.85 -48.24 -31.25
C LEU A 741 4.15 -48.09 -30.43
N CYS A 742 4.72 -46.88 -30.41
CA CYS A 742 5.92 -46.58 -29.63
C CYS A 742 5.64 -46.51 -28.11
N GLY A 743 4.44 -46.05 -27.72
CA GLY A 743 4.04 -45.93 -26.31
C GLY A 743 3.42 -47.20 -25.71
N GLN A 744 2.89 -48.11 -26.52
CA GLN A 744 2.04 -49.23 -26.08
C GLN A 744 2.72 -50.13 -25.03
N SER A 745 4.01 -50.46 -25.22
CA SER A 745 4.80 -51.28 -24.29
C SER A 745 4.98 -50.65 -22.91
N HIS A 746 4.74 -49.34 -22.75
CA HIS A 746 4.87 -48.64 -21.47
C HIS A 746 3.57 -48.62 -20.64
N TYR A 747 2.43 -49.00 -21.23
CA TYR A 747 1.12 -48.96 -20.56
C TYR A 747 0.42 -50.33 -20.50
N GLU A 748 1.00 -51.37 -21.07
CA GLU A 748 0.55 -52.74 -20.87
C GLU A 748 0.94 -53.23 -19.46
N VAL A 749 -0.06 -53.44 -18.59
CA VAL A 749 0.07 -54.18 -17.33
C VAL A 749 -0.65 -55.52 -17.49
N GLU A 750 0.15 -56.59 -17.54
CA GLU A 750 -0.10 -58.06 -17.57
C GLU A 750 -1.28 -58.68 -18.34
N PRO A 751 -1.04 -59.83 -19.01
CA PRO A 751 -2.06 -60.53 -19.80
C PRO A 751 -3.12 -61.18 -18.91
N THR A 752 -4.35 -61.12 -19.40
CA THR A 752 -5.51 -61.82 -18.87
C THR A 752 -5.19 -63.31 -18.70
N TYR A 753 -5.36 -63.82 -17.49
CA TYR A 753 -5.35 -65.26 -17.22
C TYR A 753 -6.37 -65.95 -18.14
N ILE A 754 -5.87 -66.72 -19.11
CA ILE A 754 -6.69 -67.68 -19.87
C ILE A 754 -6.65 -68.98 -19.08
N PRO A 755 -7.78 -69.49 -18.57
CA PRO A 755 -7.84 -70.82 -17.99
C PRO A 755 -7.56 -71.83 -19.11
N ASN A 756 -6.51 -72.64 -18.95
CA ASN A 756 -6.32 -73.85 -19.74
C ASN A 756 -7.39 -74.87 -19.33
N ASP A 757 -8.45 -74.99 -20.12
CA ASP A 757 -9.28 -76.19 -20.14
C ASP A 757 -8.67 -77.18 -21.13
N ALA A 758 -8.04 -78.23 -20.60
CA ALA A 758 -8.09 -79.58 -21.17
C ALA A 758 -7.34 -80.57 -20.25
N THR A 759 -8.08 -81.35 -19.47
CA THR A 759 -7.98 -82.82 -19.44
C THR A 759 -9.19 -83.41 -18.67
N PRO A 760 -9.61 -84.65 -18.97
CA PRO A 760 -11.02 -85.04 -19.04
C PRO A 760 -11.51 -85.92 -17.87
N THR A 761 -12.84 -85.89 -17.70
CA THR A 761 -13.76 -86.94 -17.20
C THR A 761 -13.37 -87.74 -15.95
N ASP A 762 -14.19 -87.64 -14.89
CA ASP A 762 -15.00 -88.81 -14.48
C ASP A 762 -16.21 -88.43 -13.60
N ASP A 763 -17.31 -89.14 -13.85
CA ASP A 763 -18.59 -89.09 -13.14
C ASP A 763 -18.49 -89.68 -11.72
N HIS A 764 -19.17 -89.08 -10.73
CA HIS A 764 -19.92 -89.83 -9.69
C HIS A 764 -20.78 -88.93 -8.76
N ASN A 765 -22.09 -88.97 -9.03
CA ASN A 765 -23.22 -89.31 -8.16
C ASN A 765 -23.32 -88.81 -6.69
N ASP A 766 -24.40 -88.05 -6.45
CA ASP A 766 -25.37 -88.07 -5.33
C ASP A 766 -24.96 -88.12 -3.84
N GLY A 767 -25.59 -87.23 -3.05
CA GLY A 767 -25.86 -87.50 -1.63
C GLY A 767 -26.17 -86.32 -0.72
N ILE A 768 -27.41 -85.79 -0.76
CA ILE A 768 -28.00 -85.03 0.36
C ILE A 768 -28.25 -86.02 1.50
N SER A 769 -27.30 -86.18 2.42
CA SER A 769 -27.49 -86.62 3.81
C SER A 769 -26.14 -86.91 4.46
N ASN A 770 -25.52 -85.89 5.04
CA ASN A 770 -24.62 -86.08 6.18
C ASN A 770 -24.74 -84.88 7.13
N TYR A 771 -25.59 -85.07 8.14
CA TYR A 771 -25.47 -84.59 9.53
C TYR A 771 -25.30 -83.07 9.74
N ILE A 772 -26.35 -82.29 10.02
CA ILE A 772 -27.11 -82.26 11.30
C ILE A 772 -26.38 -82.98 12.44
N ARG A 773 -25.36 -82.31 12.97
CA ARG A 773 -24.98 -82.29 14.39
C ARG A 773 -23.83 -81.29 14.52
N GLU A 774 -24.16 -80.08 14.95
CA GLU A 774 -23.30 -79.09 15.64
C GLU A 774 -23.83 -77.68 15.37
N SER A 775 -25.03 -77.42 15.87
CA SER A 775 -25.55 -76.06 16.05
C SER A 775 -26.14 -75.99 17.45
N GLU A 776 -25.33 -76.16 18.51
CA GLU A 776 -25.85 -76.03 19.88
C GLU A 776 -24.80 -75.83 21.01
N THR A 777 -23.56 -75.42 20.73
CA THR A 777 -22.52 -75.34 21.80
C THR A 777 -21.60 -74.11 21.82
N GLN A 778 -21.91 -73.01 21.11
CA GLN A 778 -21.20 -71.74 21.33
C GLN A 778 -22.11 -70.49 21.36
N MET A 779 -23.33 -70.67 21.85
CA MET A 779 -24.10 -69.61 22.54
C MET A 779 -24.14 -69.96 24.03
N ASP A 780 -23.05 -69.74 24.79
CA ASP A 780 -23.15 -69.62 26.27
C ASP A 780 -21.87 -69.13 27.01
N THR A 781 -20.94 -68.47 26.33
CA THR A 781 -19.79 -67.76 26.95
C THR A 781 -19.34 -66.72 25.91
N ASP A 782 -19.70 -65.44 25.95
CA ASP A 782 -19.29 -64.48 26.96
C ASP A 782 -20.26 -63.29 27.04
N LEU A 783 -21.45 -63.55 27.60
CA LEU A 783 -22.27 -62.52 28.25
C LEU A 783 -21.82 -62.36 29.70
N SER A 784 -20.66 -61.74 29.93
CA SER A 784 -20.35 -61.13 31.21
C SER A 784 -19.27 -60.05 31.06
N ASN A 785 -19.67 -58.86 30.62
CA ASN A 785 -19.39 -57.66 31.42
C ASN A 785 -20.24 -56.47 30.95
N HIS A 786 -20.87 -55.86 31.95
CA HIS A 786 -21.97 -54.93 31.86
C HIS A 786 -21.61 -53.52 31.34
N THR A 787 -22.57 -53.01 30.56
CA THR A 787 -22.98 -51.66 30.13
C THR A 787 -23.24 -50.67 31.32
N PRO A 788 -23.72 -49.39 31.17
CA PRO A 788 -24.18 -48.69 29.95
C PRO A 788 -24.00 -47.15 29.78
N THR A 789 -24.29 -46.71 28.54
CA THR A 789 -25.01 -45.48 28.10
C THR A 789 -24.28 -44.12 28.13
N ARG A 790 -24.48 -43.19 27.17
CA ARG A 790 -25.76 -42.78 26.53
C ARG A 790 -25.54 -42.04 25.19
N VAL A 791 -26.50 -42.21 24.28
CA VAL A 791 -26.66 -41.48 23.01
C VAL A 791 -27.81 -40.45 23.16
N ILE A 792 -27.83 -39.51 22.21
CA ILE A 792 -28.95 -38.79 21.55
C ILE A 792 -29.35 -37.37 22.05
N SER A 793 -29.24 -36.43 21.10
CA SER A 793 -30.32 -35.55 20.57
C SER A 793 -30.38 -34.06 20.92
N SER A 794 -30.30 -33.25 19.84
CA SER A 794 -31.17 -32.15 19.36
C SER A 794 -32.04 -31.29 20.30
N GLY A 795 -32.12 -29.99 19.94
CA GLY A 795 -33.10 -28.97 20.39
C GLY A 795 -32.42 -27.60 20.57
N SER A 796 -32.51 -26.62 19.67
CA SER A 796 -33.59 -25.66 19.35
C SER A 796 -33.93 -24.59 20.42
N TYR A 797 -33.77 -23.32 20.02
CA TYR A 797 -34.59 -22.12 20.28
C TYR A 797 -34.70 -21.45 21.67
N ASN A 798 -34.26 -20.17 21.71
CA ASN A 798 -34.85 -18.94 22.32
C ASN A 798 -33.68 -17.99 22.68
N GLY A 799 -33.60 -16.71 22.29
CA GLY A 799 -34.67 -15.75 22.07
C GLY A 799 -35.00 -15.03 23.38
N ASN A 800 -34.24 -13.98 23.75
CA ASN A 800 -34.80 -12.75 24.29
C ASN A 800 -33.79 -11.60 24.41
N SER A 801 -34.38 -10.41 24.31
CA SER A 801 -33.89 -9.05 24.17
C SER A 801 -33.49 -8.36 25.49
N ASP A 802 -33.01 -7.13 25.30
CA ASP A 802 -32.96 -5.99 26.24
C ASP A 802 -31.70 -5.79 27.10
N ASN A 803 -30.74 -5.03 26.57
CA ASN A 803 -30.46 -3.64 26.95
C ASN A 803 -29.43 -2.97 26.03
#